data_AF-A0A813A8P3-F1
#
_entry.id   AF-A0A813A8P3-F1
#
_cell.length_a   1.000
_cell.length_b   1.000
_cell.length_c   1.000
_cell.angle_alpha   90.00
_cell.angle_beta   90.00
_cell.angle_gamma   90.00
#
_symmetry.space_group_name_H-M   'P 1'
#
loop_
_entity.id
_entity.type
_entity.pdbx_description
1 polymer ?
#
loop_
_entity_poly.entity_id
_entity_poly.type
_entity_poly.pdbx_seq_one_letter_code
_entity_poly.pdbx_strand_id
1 'polypeptide(L)'
;CTDVAIWCGLWELVRSIPGASALILPPKIAGALLELGAADQLRLKHHPALALPEGMLVFVPFVHQEHWTLLVLSISNGSVLAEVFDGVPGRNLVQAKQLSTLLCELAGRSLATVTECCTWPQRTLNDCGAILLAHAAGKISGTNDPAQLQEAQAFIATFPPLPHCLLGRGGLSSEQEQALQKLLVSKGVPSANVAARLQQAVSKLGPGPIAEALHSRNPWQALKSAGSRPGTLFKWVQPDELEMHIEQRAQERFGTEVPRAKAKKQKQVKRTFPAPLHVDPLQLQLAPGSFTSQSGTPLAQLSYQEVQSQATGICFVTQAQAAPFVQEAILVQGSLVQLGDECVQLAATDIAEVDHLPTVVCRLSLYRDECKSPWDQITDAPIRALLQQVPELQVCKATTCDQCCPAFHAAVDEVVDHLFLDVWARQWCRLSGGKAKAGEAELFQAFVRVPSSALPHLFKVTFPGLYIEPRAADGSGPHSAWAVVWLPGANAAQALHSLKTTSKAVALTRLGAKYGLRTKEADEQAVFEALRPQHQFVKVRIIARYRLHPLPHGFQRHNLVNLLKQWSWNCRPLQPDRGDATGCAWLVGASCEPPAQALPLGTGYVLASKVKDVGNPRPPSAAICASTRTKKALLIDDDPDEQGLADPWMGGRDPWSQSRAQSTAPPSSASSSPEAVLKLAQLETDLKANLKTMLQQTLDERDASGPPPGLSEQDKRLHTLETSVQELRHQGTKFEGWFQSFGTKVADQAQQLEHLASTVKEQQAELSRVKTDVQQTVQSAVGSLQSELTNQMAAQLAGQMEQITELFASKKARH
;
A
#
# COMPACT_ATOMS: atom_id res chain seq x y z
N CYS A 1 4.58 17.90 -28.69
CA CYS A 1 4.95 19.33 -28.69
C CYS A 1 5.25 19.78 -30.13
N THR A 2 4.77 20.95 -30.57
CA THR A 2 4.83 21.41 -31.97
C THR A 2 6.00 22.35 -32.25
N ASP A 3 6.43 22.50 -33.51
CA ASP A 3 7.48 23.48 -33.90
C ASP A 3 7.12 24.91 -33.52
N VAL A 4 5.84 25.28 -33.62
CA VAL A 4 5.37 26.63 -33.25
C VAL A 4 5.53 26.88 -31.75
N ALA A 5 5.18 25.90 -30.90
CA ALA A 5 5.37 26.03 -29.45
C ALA A 5 6.87 26.14 -29.10
N ILE A 6 7.73 25.34 -29.74
CA ILE A 6 9.19 25.42 -29.53
C ILE A 6 9.74 26.77 -29.99
N TRP A 7 9.36 27.24 -31.17
CA TRP A 7 9.80 28.52 -31.70
C TRP A 7 9.40 29.69 -30.80
N CYS A 8 8.13 29.74 -30.39
CA CYS A 8 7.61 30.77 -29.49
C CYS A 8 8.28 30.69 -28.12
N GLY A 9 8.43 29.49 -27.55
CA GLY A 9 9.04 29.30 -26.24
C GLY A 9 10.51 29.74 -26.20
N LEU A 10 11.31 29.39 -27.22
CA LEU A 10 12.69 29.85 -27.32
C LEU A 10 12.78 31.37 -27.47
N TRP A 11 11.92 31.98 -28.30
CA TRP A 11 11.87 33.43 -28.47
C TRP A 11 11.50 34.16 -27.19
N GLU A 12 10.48 33.68 -26.48
CA GLU A 12 10.05 34.25 -25.21
C GLU A 12 11.17 34.17 -24.16
N LEU A 13 11.88 33.05 -24.13
CA LEU A 13 12.99 32.78 -23.21
C LEU A 13 14.21 33.67 -23.48
N VAL A 14 14.61 33.86 -24.74
CA VAL A 14 15.69 34.80 -25.09
C VAL A 14 15.30 36.23 -24.73
N ARG A 15 14.02 36.60 -24.89
CA ARG A 15 13.53 37.95 -24.58
C ARG A 15 13.36 38.20 -23.08
N SER A 16 13.04 37.18 -22.30
CA SER A 16 12.76 37.31 -20.87
C SER A 16 14.02 37.44 -20.02
N ILE A 17 15.20 37.07 -20.55
CA ILE A 17 16.48 37.11 -19.81
C ILE A 17 17.30 38.33 -20.27
N PRO A 18 17.45 39.38 -19.42
CA PRO A 18 18.19 40.59 -19.78
C PRO A 18 19.66 40.28 -20.09
N GLY A 19 20.13 40.74 -21.25
CA GLY A 19 21.53 40.54 -21.69
C GLY A 19 21.80 39.19 -22.38
N ALA A 20 20.79 38.32 -22.51
CA ALA A 20 20.92 37.09 -23.30
C ALA A 20 21.12 37.41 -24.79
N SER A 21 22.21 36.89 -25.36
CA SER A 21 22.51 37.00 -26.79
C SER A 21 22.48 35.59 -27.38
N ALA A 22 21.38 35.24 -28.05
CA ALA A 22 21.21 33.94 -28.69
C ALA A 22 20.54 34.05 -30.06
N LEU A 23 21.01 33.26 -31.02
CA LEU A 23 20.40 33.09 -32.33
C LEU A 23 19.63 31.78 -32.36
N ILE A 24 18.37 31.83 -32.78
CA ILE A 24 17.51 30.64 -32.85
C ILE A 24 17.38 30.25 -34.33
N LEU A 25 17.86 29.07 -34.70
CA LEU A 25 17.58 28.49 -36.00
C LEU A 25 16.15 27.93 -36.01
N PRO A 26 15.29 28.32 -36.95
CA PRO A 26 13.95 27.78 -37.04
C PRO A 26 13.95 26.24 -37.16
N PRO A 27 13.10 25.52 -36.41
CA PRO A 27 13.04 24.06 -36.44
C PRO A 27 12.93 23.45 -37.85
N LYS A 28 12.19 24.11 -38.76
CA LYS A 28 12.05 23.66 -40.16
C LYS A 28 13.36 23.68 -40.93
N ILE A 29 14.20 24.70 -40.69
CA ILE A 29 15.49 24.83 -41.37
C ILE A 29 16.44 23.74 -40.88
N ALA A 30 16.47 23.48 -39.57
CA ALA A 30 17.25 22.39 -38.99
C ALA A 30 16.85 21.02 -39.56
N GLY A 31 15.54 20.78 -39.71
CA GLY A 31 15.01 19.57 -40.36
C GLY A 31 15.45 19.44 -41.82
N ALA A 32 15.30 20.51 -42.61
CA ALA A 32 15.73 20.51 -44.01
C ALA A 32 17.24 20.26 -44.19
N LEU A 33 18.07 20.81 -43.30
CA LEU A 33 19.52 20.57 -43.33
C LEU A 33 19.89 19.12 -43.03
N LEU A 34 19.17 18.46 -42.12
CA LEU A 34 19.36 17.03 -41.84
C LEU A 34 19.00 16.15 -43.05
N GLU A 35 17.91 16.47 -43.76
CA GLU A 35 17.52 15.76 -44.98
C GLU A 35 18.55 15.96 -46.10
N LEU A 36 19.08 17.17 -46.26
CA LEU A 36 20.13 17.49 -47.22
C LEU A 36 21.45 16.78 -46.92
N GLY A 37 21.81 16.63 -45.64
CA GLY A 37 23.02 15.91 -45.23
C GLY A 37 22.97 14.40 -45.43
N ALA A 38 21.77 13.81 -45.45
CA ALA A 38 21.59 12.38 -45.71
C ALA A 38 21.70 12.04 -47.21
N ALA A 39 21.37 13.00 -48.08
CA ALA A 39 21.66 12.91 -49.50
C ALA A 39 23.13 13.31 -49.71
N ASP A 40 24.00 12.34 -49.96
CA ASP A 40 25.47 12.45 -50.14
C ASP A 40 25.90 13.32 -51.36
N GLN A 41 25.09 14.31 -51.76
CA GLN A 41 25.10 14.98 -53.05
C GLN A 41 25.38 16.49 -52.98
N LEU A 42 25.42 17.13 -51.81
CA LEU A 42 25.62 18.58 -51.70
C LEU A 42 26.78 18.98 -50.80
N ARG A 43 27.94 19.29 -51.42
CA ARG A 43 28.93 20.19 -50.82
C ARG A 43 28.36 21.61 -50.85
N LEU A 44 27.68 21.99 -49.77
CA LEU A 44 27.18 23.35 -49.62
C LEU A 44 28.37 24.32 -49.61
N LYS A 45 28.42 25.25 -50.58
CA LYS A 45 29.43 26.31 -50.58
C LYS A 45 29.16 27.25 -49.41
N HIS A 46 30.22 27.70 -48.74
CA HIS A 46 30.18 28.68 -47.66
C HIS A 46 29.18 29.81 -47.97
N HIS A 47 28.22 30.02 -47.06
CA HIS A 47 27.22 31.06 -47.22
C HIS A 47 27.55 32.25 -46.30
N PRO A 48 27.96 33.41 -46.84
CA PRO A 48 28.47 34.53 -46.02
C PRO A 48 27.44 35.12 -45.04
N ALA A 49 26.14 34.85 -45.22
CA ALA A 49 25.10 35.28 -44.27
C ALA A 49 24.93 34.38 -43.02
N LEU A 50 25.61 33.22 -42.96
CA LEU A 50 25.57 32.26 -41.84
C LEU A 50 26.77 32.46 -40.89
N ALA A 51 27.17 33.71 -40.68
CA ALA A 51 28.22 34.04 -39.72
C ALA A 51 27.71 33.77 -38.30
N LEU A 52 28.17 32.69 -37.68
CA LEU A 52 27.97 32.42 -36.27
C LEU A 52 28.77 33.49 -35.48
N PRO A 53 28.11 34.37 -34.68
CA PRO A 53 28.81 35.43 -33.96
C PRO A 53 29.62 34.88 -32.78
N GLU A 54 30.84 35.37 -32.58
CA GLU A 54 31.66 34.98 -31.42
C GLU A 54 31.02 35.51 -30.12
N GLY A 55 30.95 34.65 -29.10
CA GLY A 55 30.30 34.99 -27.82
C GLY A 55 28.76 34.87 -27.79
N MET A 56 28.12 34.44 -28.88
CA MET A 56 26.66 34.20 -28.94
C MET A 56 26.35 32.70 -28.87
N LEU A 57 25.24 32.32 -28.21
CA LEU A 57 24.70 30.96 -28.27
C LEU A 57 23.83 30.77 -29.51
N VAL A 58 23.97 29.65 -30.20
CA VAL A 58 23.13 29.34 -31.36
C VAL A 58 22.31 28.11 -31.03
N PHE A 59 21.00 28.33 -30.86
CA PHE A 59 20.04 27.30 -30.56
C PHE A 59 19.49 26.72 -31.85
N VAL A 60 19.67 25.41 -31.99
CA VAL A 60 19.27 24.63 -33.14
C VAL A 60 18.32 23.53 -32.65
N PRO A 61 17.04 23.89 -32.40
CA PRO A 61 16.01 22.89 -32.14
C PRO A 61 15.78 22.07 -33.42
N PHE A 62 15.80 20.74 -33.31
CA PHE A 62 15.47 19.88 -34.45
C PHE A 62 14.62 18.70 -34.01
N VAL A 63 13.90 18.13 -34.97
CA VAL A 63 13.10 16.93 -34.77
C VAL A 63 13.65 15.80 -35.63
N HIS A 64 13.81 14.61 -35.06
CA HIS A 64 14.12 13.39 -35.79
C HIS A 64 13.34 12.21 -35.21
N GLN A 65 12.71 11.40 -36.07
CA GLN A 65 11.78 10.33 -35.68
C GLN A 65 10.76 10.81 -34.63
N GLU A 66 10.11 11.94 -34.94
CA GLU A 66 9.16 12.61 -34.05
C GLU A 66 9.73 12.82 -32.63
N HIS A 67 10.94 13.37 -32.47
CA HIS A 67 11.50 13.69 -31.14
C HIS A 67 12.31 14.96 -31.16
N TRP A 68 12.06 15.85 -30.20
CA TRP A 68 12.76 17.12 -30.06
C TRP A 68 14.10 16.98 -29.35
N THR A 69 15.14 17.53 -29.97
CA THR A 69 16.48 17.62 -29.40
C THR A 69 17.00 19.05 -29.58
N LEU A 70 17.72 19.56 -28.58
CA LEU A 70 18.40 20.84 -28.69
C LEU A 70 19.85 20.63 -29.05
N LEU A 71 20.29 21.19 -30.17
CA LEU A 71 21.72 21.40 -30.41
C LEU A 71 22.05 22.86 -30.07
N VAL A 72 23.07 23.06 -29.24
CA VAL A 72 23.61 24.39 -28.91
C VAL A 72 25.00 24.49 -29.47
N LEU A 73 25.23 25.46 -30.34
CA LEU A 73 26.57 25.80 -30.81
C LEU A 73 27.07 27.05 -30.09
N SER A 74 28.31 27.01 -29.64
CA SER A 74 29.02 28.17 -29.11
C SER A 74 30.38 28.28 -29.78
N ILE A 75 30.83 29.50 -30.04
CA ILE A 75 32.16 29.74 -30.61
C ILE A 75 33.10 30.17 -29.50
N SER A 76 34.25 29.50 -29.45
CA SER A 76 35.36 29.88 -28.58
C SER A 76 36.66 29.77 -29.37
N ASN A 77 37.44 30.85 -29.40
CA ASN A 77 38.76 30.89 -30.06
C ASN A 77 38.72 30.43 -31.53
N GLY A 78 37.70 30.86 -32.27
CA GLY A 78 37.53 30.52 -33.68
C GLY A 78 37.08 29.08 -34.01
N SER A 79 36.91 28.22 -33.01
CA SER A 79 36.35 26.86 -33.17
C SER A 79 34.95 26.74 -32.57
N VAL A 80 34.14 25.82 -33.11
CA VAL A 80 32.76 25.59 -32.65
C VAL A 80 32.71 24.45 -31.65
N LEU A 81 32.13 24.70 -30.48
CA LEU A 81 31.75 23.70 -29.48
C LEU A 81 30.26 23.40 -29.64
N ALA A 82 29.93 22.12 -29.81
CA ALA A 82 28.57 21.64 -29.96
C ALA A 82 28.13 20.86 -28.72
N GLU A 83 27.00 21.26 -28.14
CA GLU A 83 26.37 20.58 -27.01
C GLU A 83 24.98 20.09 -27.42
N VAL A 84 24.73 18.80 -27.20
CA VAL A 84 23.47 18.14 -27.54
C VAL A 84 22.70 17.91 -26.26
N PHE A 85 21.51 18.48 -26.14
CA PHE A 85 20.61 18.26 -25.02
C PHE A 85 19.41 17.43 -25.45
N ASP A 86 19.29 16.25 -24.85
CA ASP A 86 18.26 15.28 -25.15
C ASP A 86 17.80 14.61 -23.84
N GLY A 87 16.49 14.47 -23.66
CA GLY A 87 15.92 13.78 -22.50
C GLY A 87 16.02 12.24 -22.60
N VAL A 88 16.41 11.73 -23.76
CA VAL A 88 16.60 10.31 -24.08
C VAL A 88 18.05 10.14 -24.55
N PRO A 89 18.99 9.84 -23.64
CA PRO A 89 20.42 9.78 -23.96
C PRO A 89 20.73 8.88 -25.16
N GLY A 90 21.60 9.36 -26.04
CA GLY A 90 22.06 8.69 -27.25
C GLY A 90 21.06 8.66 -28.40
N ARG A 91 19.84 9.21 -28.25
CA ARG A 91 18.77 9.08 -29.24
C ARG A 91 19.11 9.74 -30.57
N ASN A 92 19.47 11.02 -30.54
CA ASN A 92 19.68 11.84 -31.75
C ASN A 92 21.13 12.35 -31.88
N LEU A 93 22.09 11.69 -31.23
CA LEU A 93 23.50 12.13 -31.21
C LEU A 93 24.14 12.08 -32.61
N VAL A 94 23.76 11.12 -33.46
CA VAL A 94 24.29 11.01 -34.82
C VAL A 94 23.81 12.19 -35.68
N GLN A 95 22.51 12.48 -35.63
CA GLN A 95 21.88 13.58 -36.35
C GLN A 95 22.42 14.93 -35.85
N ALA A 96 22.59 15.08 -34.54
CA ALA A 96 23.20 16.28 -33.97
C ALA A 96 24.66 16.48 -34.45
N LYS A 97 25.45 15.41 -34.57
CA LYS A 97 26.81 15.47 -35.15
C LYS A 97 26.81 15.86 -36.62
N GLN A 98 25.91 15.28 -37.42
CA GLN A 98 25.73 15.64 -38.83
C GLN A 98 25.36 17.12 -38.98
N LEU A 99 24.38 17.58 -38.22
CA LEU A 99 23.92 18.97 -38.23
C LEU A 99 25.02 19.94 -37.76
N SER A 100 25.77 19.57 -36.73
CA SER A 100 26.92 20.36 -36.25
C SER A 100 27.98 20.50 -37.35
N THR A 101 28.28 19.42 -38.07
CA THR A 101 29.26 19.42 -39.16
C THR A 101 28.80 20.32 -40.31
N LEU A 102 27.56 20.15 -40.77
CA LEU A 102 26.98 20.96 -41.86
C LEU A 102 26.94 22.45 -41.53
N LEU A 103 26.52 22.80 -40.31
CA LEU A 103 26.47 24.19 -39.86
C LEU A 103 27.88 24.80 -39.75
N CYS A 104 28.86 24.03 -39.31
CA CYS A 104 30.26 24.46 -39.29
C CYS A 104 30.80 24.68 -40.71
N GLU A 105 30.54 23.77 -41.64
CA GLU A 105 30.95 23.90 -43.05
C GLU A 105 30.31 25.13 -43.72
N LEU A 106 29.00 25.33 -43.51
CA LEU A 106 28.27 26.49 -44.02
C LEU A 106 28.82 27.82 -43.48
N ALA A 107 29.21 27.84 -42.20
CA ALA A 107 29.80 28.99 -41.52
C ALA A 107 31.31 29.15 -41.77
N GLY A 108 31.97 28.22 -42.48
CA GLY A 108 33.41 28.24 -42.72
C GLY A 108 34.24 28.04 -41.45
N ARG A 109 33.72 27.30 -40.47
CA ARG A 109 34.35 27.03 -39.17
C ARG A 109 34.65 25.55 -39.01
N SER A 110 35.56 25.23 -38.10
CA SER A 110 35.83 23.84 -37.68
C SER A 110 35.04 23.48 -36.43
N LEU A 111 34.46 22.27 -36.43
CA LEU A 111 33.86 21.66 -35.26
C LEU A 111 34.97 21.09 -34.35
N ALA A 112 35.07 21.57 -33.12
CA ALA A 112 36.07 21.09 -32.16
C ALA A 112 35.59 19.83 -31.42
N THR A 113 34.45 19.91 -30.75
CA THR A 113 33.91 18.82 -29.93
C THR A 113 32.39 18.79 -29.98
N VAL A 114 31.83 17.59 -29.89
CA VAL A 114 30.40 17.35 -29.69
C VAL A 114 30.21 16.62 -28.37
N THR A 115 29.50 17.22 -27.43
CA THR A 115 29.21 16.65 -26.11
C THR A 115 27.72 16.50 -25.90
N GLU A 116 27.29 15.35 -25.41
CA GLU A 116 25.90 15.10 -25.06
C GLU A 116 25.67 15.35 -23.57
N CYS A 117 24.54 15.99 -23.27
CA CYS A 117 24.13 16.42 -21.94
C CYS A 117 22.66 16.01 -21.70
N CYS A 118 22.39 15.33 -20.59
CA CYS A 118 21.03 14.97 -20.18
C CYS A 118 20.87 15.32 -18.70
N THR A 119 20.39 16.54 -18.43
CA THR A 119 20.11 17.01 -17.05
C THR A 119 18.73 16.52 -16.59
N TRP A 120 17.75 16.55 -17.49
CA TRP A 120 16.38 16.13 -17.21
C TRP A 120 16.02 14.92 -18.08
N PRO A 121 16.07 13.69 -17.53
CA PRO A 121 15.68 12.51 -18.28
C PRO A 121 14.17 12.52 -18.52
N GLN A 122 13.77 12.15 -19.74
CA GLN A 122 12.39 12.17 -20.16
C GLN A 122 11.58 11.06 -19.49
N ARG A 123 10.50 11.47 -18.81
CA ARG A 123 9.62 10.57 -18.04
C ARG A 123 8.34 10.21 -18.77
N THR A 124 7.78 11.14 -19.54
CA THR A 124 6.54 10.89 -20.31
C THR A 124 6.78 11.04 -21.81
N LEU A 125 5.86 10.51 -22.63
CA LEU A 125 5.94 10.59 -24.08
C LEU A 125 5.81 12.02 -24.65
N ASN A 126 5.47 13.03 -23.84
CA ASN A 126 5.18 14.38 -24.38
C ASN A 126 6.15 15.46 -23.89
N ASP A 127 7.11 15.11 -23.01
CA ASP A 127 8.00 16.08 -22.36
C ASP A 127 9.19 16.54 -23.21
N CYS A 128 9.53 15.88 -24.32
CA CYS A 128 10.76 16.20 -25.09
C CYS A 128 10.88 17.69 -25.46
N GLY A 129 9.77 18.34 -25.80
CA GLY A 129 9.74 19.78 -26.06
C GLY A 129 9.94 20.65 -24.81
N ALA A 130 9.39 20.23 -23.66
CA ALA A 130 9.58 20.95 -22.40
C ALA A 130 11.03 20.83 -21.92
N ILE A 131 11.61 19.64 -22.07
CA ILE A 131 13.02 19.36 -21.74
C ILE A 131 13.94 20.20 -22.61
N LEU A 132 13.64 20.33 -23.91
CA LEU A 132 14.36 21.22 -24.82
C LEU A 132 14.34 22.68 -24.33
N LEU A 133 13.17 23.21 -23.97
CA LEU A 133 13.04 24.59 -23.49
C LEU A 133 13.74 24.79 -22.14
N ALA A 134 13.64 23.82 -21.23
CA ALA A 134 14.35 23.86 -19.95
C ALA A 134 15.88 23.88 -20.13
N HIS A 135 16.40 23.10 -21.08
CA HIS A 135 17.82 23.12 -21.44
C HIS A 135 18.25 24.44 -22.07
N ALA A 136 17.43 25.03 -22.93
CA ALA A 136 17.69 26.38 -23.45
C ALA A 136 17.73 27.41 -22.32
N ALA A 137 16.81 27.32 -21.34
CA ALA A 137 16.76 28.19 -20.17
C ALA A 137 18.05 28.09 -19.37
N GLY A 138 18.45 26.86 -19.02
CA GLY A 138 19.64 26.64 -18.22
C GLY A 138 20.93 27.04 -18.91
N LYS A 139 20.99 26.96 -20.25
CA LYS A 139 22.15 27.42 -21.02
C LYS A 139 22.28 28.93 -21.10
N ILE A 140 21.17 29.66 -21.16
CA ILE A 140 21.22 31.13 -21.11
C ILE A 140 21.43 31.65 -19.68
N SER A 141 20.77 31.06 -18.68
CA SER A 141 20.91 31.49 -17.29
C SER A 141 22.22 31.05 -16.64
N GLY A 142 22.90 30.05 -17.21
CA GLY A 142 24.09 29.42 -16.62
C GLY A 142 23.77 28.51 -15.44
N THR A 143 22.50 28.20 -15.18
CA THR A 143 22.04 27.41 -14.03
C THR A 143 21.00 26.37 -14.46
N ASN A 144 21.09 25.13 -13.98
CA ASN A 144 20.10 24.09 -14.24
C ASN A 144 19.14 23.95 -13.05
N ASP A 145 18.16 24.85 -12.95
CA ASP A 145 17.17 24.86 -11.86
C ASP A 145 16.00 23.91 -12.21
N PRO A 146 15.59 22.98 -11.32
CA PRO A 146 14.38 22.19 -11.49
C PRO A 146 13.12 22.99 -11.86
N ALA A 147 13.00 24.27 -11.43
CA ALA A 147 11.89 25.14 -11.78
C ALA A 147 11.77 25.38 -13.30
N GLN A 148 12.88 25.38 -14.04
CA GLN A 148 12.91 25.61 -15.49
C GLN A 148 12.11 24.56 -16.26
N LEU A 149 12.18 23.29 -15.82
CA LEU A 149 11.39 22.21 -16.43
C LEU A 149 9.90 22.39 -16.14
N GLN A 150 9.55 22.77 -14.91
CA GLN A 150 8.15 22.99 -14.53
C GLN A 150 7.54 24.17 -15.29
N GLU A 151 8.28 25.26 -15.46
CA GLU A 151 7.87 26.43 -16.25
C GLU A 151 7.71 26.08 -17.72
N ALA A 152 8.65 25.34 -18.31
CA ALA A 152 8.56 24.88 -19.69
C ALA A 152 7.35 23.95 -19.92
N GLN A 153 7.06 23.07 -18.96
CA GLN A 153 5.87 22.21 -19.00
C GLN A 153 4.58 23.04 -18.90
N ALA A 154 4.53 24.02 -17.99
CA ALA A 154 3.40 24.92 -17.84
C ALA A 154 3.16 25.74 -19.12
N PHE A 155 4.22 26.29 -19.71
CA PHE A 155 4.15 27.02 -20.99
C PHE A 155 3.56 26.14 -22.11
N ILE A 156 4.07 24.92 -22.29
CA ILE A 156 3.56 24.02 -23.33
C ILE A 156 2.10 23.62 -23.06
N ALA A 157 1.72 23.43 -21.79
CA ALA A 157 0.36 23.05 -21.42
C ALA A 157 -0.66 24.17 -21.65
N THR A 158 -0.26 25.44 -21.52
CA THR A 158 -1.12 26.61 -21.77
C THR A 158 -1.04 27.14 -23.20
N PHE A 159 -0.08 26.66 -24.01
CA PHE A 159 0.10 27.11 -25.38
C PHE A 159 -1.10 26.71 -26.26
N PRO A 160 -1.70 27.65 -27.01
CA PRO A 160 -2.88 27.36 -27.82
C PRO A 160 -2.55 26.39 -28.97
N PRO A 161 -3.52 25.56 -29.40
CA PRO A 161 -3.34 24.68 -30.54
C PRO A 161 -3.26 25.51 -31.83
N LEU A 162 -2.05 25.62 -32.39
CA LEU A 162 -1.79 26.34 -33.63
C LEU A 162 -1.42 25.37 -34.79
N PRO A 163 -1.63 25.79 -36.05
CA PRO A 163 -1.15 25.04 -37.21
C PRO A 163 0.37 24.81 -37.11
N HIS A 164 0.78 23.56 -37.28
CA HIS A 164 2.17 23.14 -37.11
C HIS A 164 2.56 22.19 -38.24
N CYS A 165 3.85 22.03 -38.46
CA CYS A 165 4.34 21.06 -39.47
C CYS A 165 5.32 20.03 -38.90
N LEU A 166 5.86 20.28 -37.70
CA LEU A 166 6.71 19.33 -37.00
C LEU A 166 6.11 19.04 -35.63
N LEU A 167 6.21 17.77 -35.22
CA LEU A 167 5.70 17.29 -33.97
C LEU A 167 6.74 16.38 -33.31
N GLY A 168 7.04 16.66 -32.05
CA GLY A 168 7.86 15.80 -31.20
C GLY A 168 7.01 15.02 -30.20
N ARG A 169 7.39 13.75 -30.07
CA ARG A 169 6.98 12.69 -29.16
C ARG A 169 8.22 12.12 -28.46
N GLY A 170 7.96 11.39 -27.38
CA GLY A 170 8.94 11.00 -26.38
C GLY A 170 9.24 9.52 -26.37
N GLY A 171 9.37 8.88 -27.53
CA GLY A 171 9.66 7.45 -27.56
C GLY A 171 11.12 7.11 -27.22
N LEU A 172 11.55 5.91 -27.60
CA LEU A 172 12.96 5.54 -27.80
C LEU A 172 13.32 5.68 -29.30
N SER A 173 14.60 5.72 -29.69
CA SER A 173 14.97 5.64 -31.12
C SER A 173 14.67 4.24 -31.67
N SER A 174 14.51 4.11 -32.99
CA SER A 174 14.35 2.78 -33.61
C SER A 174 15.49 1.82 -33.25
N GLU A 175 16.75 2.29 -33.11
CA GLU A 175 17.86 1.42 -32.70
C GLU A 175 17.76 1.01 -31.21
N GLN A 176 17.38 1.94 -30.34
CA GLN A 176 17.18 1.67 -28.91
C GLN A 176 16.03 0.68 -28.70
N GLU A 177 14.94 0.82 -29.45
CA GLU A 177 13.83 -0.14 -29.43
C GLU A 177 14.31 -1.52 -29.87
N GLN A 178 15.02 -1.63 -31.00
CA GLN A 178 15.57 -2.91 -31.46
C GLN A 178 16.55 -3.53 -30.45
N ALA A 179 17.41 -2.72 -29.83
CA ALA A 179 18.35 -3.18 -28.80
C ALA A 179 17.60 -3.74 -27.58
N LEU A 180 16.56 -3.05 -27.12
CA LEU A 180 15.71 -3.51 -26.02
C LEU A 180 14.94 -4.78 -26.39
N GLN A 181 14.35 -4.85 -27.59
CA GLN A 181 13.64 -6.03 -28.06
C GLN A 181 14.56 -7.26 -28.07
N LYS A 182 15.75 -7.14 -28.67
CA LYS A 182 16.78 -8.21 -28.68
C LYS A 182 17.16 -8.63 -27.26
N LEU A 183 17.33 -7.66 -26.35
CA LEU A 183 17.65 -7.94 -24.96
C LEU A 183 16.53 -8.70 -24.25
N LEU A 184 15.27 -8.29 -24.42
CA LEU A 184 14.11 -8.96 -23.80
C LEU A 184 13.96 -10.41 -24.26
N VAL A 185 14.06 -10.65 -25.57
CA VAL A 185 14.04 -12.01 -26.13
C VAL A 185 15.17 -12.84 -25.52
N SER A 186 16.39 -12.29 -25.43
CA SER A 186 17.55 -13.02 -24.87
C SER A 186 17.39 -13.42 -23.39
N LYS A 187 16.46 -12.77 -22.68
CA LYS A 187 16.18 -13.00 -21.25
C LYS A 187 14.91 -13.81 -20.99
N GLY A 188 14.21 -14.24 -22.05
CA GLY A 188 13.09 -15.17 -21.96
C GLY A 188 11.71 -14.57 -22.22
N VAL A 189 11.61 -13.32 -22.69
CA VAL A 189 10.32 -12.77 -23.12
C VAL A 189 9.94 -13.36 -24.48
N PRO A 190 8.76 -13.99 -24.65
CA PRO A 190 8.31 -14.51 -25.94
C PRO A 190 8.19 -13.40 -26.98
N SER A 191 8.64 -13.65 -28.22
CA SER A 191 8.65 -12.64 -29.29
C SER A 191 7.29 -11.98 -29.53
N ALA A 192 6.17 -12.70 -29.34
CA ALA A 192 4.82 -12.17 -29.45
C ALA A 192 4.49 -11.09 -28.40
N ASN A 193 5.11 -11.17 -27.22
CA ASN A 193 4.84 -10.28 -26.08
C ASN A 193 5.81 -9.11 -25.99
N VAL A 194 6.90 -9.12 -26.77
CA VAL A 194 7.98 -8.14 -26.68
C VAL A 194 7.50 -6.72 -27.01
N ALA A 195 6.70 -6.55 -28.07
CA ALA A 195 6.17 -5.25 -28.47
C ALA A 195 5.28 -4.64 -27.38
N ALA A 196 4.34 -5.42 -26.84
CA ALA A 196 3.49 -4.99 -25.72
C ALA A 196 4.32 -4.69 -24.46
N ARG A 197 5.33 -5.51 -24.14
CA ARG A 197 6.20 -5.28 -22.98
C ARG A 197 7.02 -4.00 -23.12
N LEU A 198 7.49 -3.69 -24.33
CA LEU A 198 8.22 -2.45 -24.62
C LEU A 198 7.31 -1.23 -24.41
N GLN A 199 6.09 -1.25 -24.96
CA GLN A 199 5.13 -0.16 -24.77
C GLN A 199 4.80 0.08 -23.30
N GLN A 200 4.56 -1.00 -22.53
CA GLN A 200 4.33 -0.90 -21.09
C GLN A 200 5.56 -0.39 -20.32
N ALA A 201 6.77 -0.77 -20.74
CA ALA A 201 8.00 -0.28 -20.13
C ALA A 201 8.16 1.22 -20.36
N VAL A 202 7.97 1.69 -21.61
CA VAL A 202 8.07 3.11 -21.96
C VAL A 202 7.00 3.93 -21.23
N SER A 203 5.77 3.43 -21.10
CA SER A 203 4.71 4.15 -20.38
C SER A 203 4.95 4.22 -18.87
N LYS A 204 5.41 3.13 -18.23
CA LYS A 204 5.59 3.08 -16.77
C LYS A 204 6.94 3.64 -16.29
N LEU A 205 8.03 3.49 -17.06
CA LEU A 205 9.37 3.90 -16.65
C LEU A 205 9.84 5.19 -17.32
N GLY A 206 9.26 5.55 -18.46
CA GLY A 206 9.72 6.63 -19.31
C GLY A 206 10.87 6.23 -20.23
N PRO A 207 10.99 6.88 -21.40
CA PRO A 207 12.04 6.60 -22.39
C PRO A 207 13.45 6.92 -21.87
N GLY A 208 13.63 7.98 -21.09
CA GLY A 208 14.94 8.45 -20.62
C GLY A 208 15.65 7.43 -19.73
N PRO A 209 15.01 6.96 -18.63
CA PRO A 209 15.59 5.93 -17.78
C PRO A 209 15.88 4.61 -18.50
N ILE A 210 15.09 4.27 -19.52
CA ILE A 210 15.33 3.08 -20.35
C ILE A 210 16.56 3.28 -21.23
N ALA A 211 16.68 4.43 -21.89
CA ALA A 211 17.84 4.77 -22.71
C ALA A 211 19.13 4.84 -21.89
N GLU A 212 19.11 5.45 -20.69
CA GLU A 212 20.23 5.43 -19.74
C GLU A 212 20.64 4.00 -19.38
N ALA A 213 19.66 3.13 -19.13
CA ALA A 213 19.94 1.74 -18.79
C ALA A 213 20.57 0.99 -19.97
N LEU A 214 20.11 1.22 -21.21
CA LEU A 214 20.65 0.60 -22.42
C LEU A 214 22.11 1.01 -22.69
N HIS A 215 22.51 2.23 -22.34
CA HIS A 215 23.89 2.73 -22.49
C HIS A 215 24.83 2.30 -21.35
N SER A 216 24.32 1.67 -20.30
CA SER A 216 25.14 1.23 -19.18
C SER A 216 26.04 0.03 -19.53
N ARG A 217 27.14 -0.16 -18.78
CA ARG A 217 28.02 -1.34 -18.95
C ARG A 217 27.31 -2.68 -18.77
N ASN A 218 26.21 -2.71 -18.01
CA ASN A 218 25.38 -3.90 -17.82
C ASN A 218 23.89 -3.54 -18.00
N PRO A 219 23.41 -3.52 -19.26
CA PRO A 219 22.07 -3.04 -19.59
C PRO A 219 20.96 -3.76 -18.84
N TRP A 220 21.08 -5.07 -18.67
CA TRP A 220 20.05 -5.86 -17.99
C TRP A 220 19.95 -5.55 -16.50
N GLN A 221 21.08 -5.37 -15.82
CA GLN A 221 21.06 -5.01 -14.40
C GLN A 221 20.50 -3.59 -14.21
N ALA A 222 20.87 -2.66 -15.08
CA ALA A 222 20.35 -1.30 -15.05
C ALA A 222 18.84 -1.26 -15.29
N LEU A 223 18.32 -2.00 -16.29
CA LEU A 223 16.87 -2.08 -16.55
C LEU A 223 16.11 -2.67 -15.34
N LYS A 224 16.62 -3.75 -14.73
CA LYS A 224 16.01 -4.29 -13.51
C LYS A 224 16.00 -3.28 -12.36
N SER A 225 17.07 -2.50 -12.23
CA SER A 225 17.14 -1.46 -11.20
C SER A 225 16.10 -0.36 -11.47
N ALA A 226 15.95 0.07 -12.72
CA ALA A 226 14.94 1.05 -13.14
C ALA A 226 13.52 0.55 -12.85
N GLY A 227 13.22 -0.72 -13.15
CA GLY A 227 11.92 -1.35 -12.88
C GLY A 227 11.67 -1.78 -11.43
N SER A 228 12.63 -1.57 -10.52
CA SER A 228 12.50 -1.88 -9.08
C SER A 228 12.55 -0.64 -8.20
N ARG A 229 12.56 0.57 -8.78
CA ARG A 229 12.57 1.82 -8.01
C ARG A 229 11.25 1.99 -7.24
N PRO A 230 11.25 2.59 -6.05
CA PRO A 230 10.02 2.89 -5.32
C PRO A 230 9.05 3.70 -6.20
N GLY A 231 7.79 3.27 -6.28
CA GLY A 231 6.76 3.89 -7.15
C GLY A 231 6.73 3.38 -8.60
N THR A 232 7.73 2.61 -9.03
CA THR A 232 7.84 2.08 -10.41
C THR A 232 8.12 0.57 -10.34
N LEU A 233 7.09 -0.22 -10.04
CA LEU A 233 7.17 -1.68 -10.00
C LEU A 233 6.88 -2.25 -11.39
N PHE A 234 7.93 -2.47 -12.18
CA PHE A 234 7.83 -3.03 -13.53
C PHE A 234 8.54 -4.38 -13.64
N LYS A 235 7.81 -5.41 -14.05
CA LYS A 235 8.35 -6.77 -14.27
C LYS A 235 8.74 -6.96 -15.73
N TRP A 236 10.04 -7.01 -15.98
CA TRP A 236 10.59 -7.24 -17.32
C TRP A 236 10.34 -8.64 -17.87
N VAL A 237 10.29 -9.67 -17.02
CA VAL A 237 10.01 -11.07 -17.37
C VAL A 237 9.01 -11.63 -16.36
N GLN A 238 7.96 -12.30 -16.83
CA GLN A 238 6.98 -12.94 -15.95
C GLN A 238 7.50 -14.29 -15.41
N PRO A 239 6.98 -14.79 -14.28
CA PRO A 239 7.47 -16.04 -13.68
C PRO A 239 7.35 -17.26 -14.60
N ASP A 240 6.26 -17.37 -15.34
CA ASP A 240 5.99 -18.39 -16.37
C ASP A 240 6.94 -18.26 -17.56
N GLU A 241 7.18 -17.06 -18.06
CA GLU A 241 8.16 -16.77 -19.13
C GLU A 241 9.58 -17.18 -18.71
N LEU A 242 9.94 -16.92 -17.44
CA LEU A 242 11.24 -17.28 -16.89
C LEU A 242 11.39 -18.80 -16.73
N GLU A 243 10.35 -19.49 -16.27
CA GLU A 243 10.34 -20.96 -16.15
C GLU A 243 10.50 -21.62 -17.52
N MET A 244 9.72 -21.20 -18.52
CA MET A 244 9.85 -21.67 -19.91
C MET A 244 11.25 -21.44 -20.48
N HIS A 245 11.85 -20.26 -20.23
CA HIS A 245 13.19 -19.95 -20.73
C HIS A 245 14.28 -20.81 -20.06
N ILE A 246 14.12 -21.14 -18.77
CA ILE A 246 15.02 -22.04 -18.05
C ILE A 246 14.91 -23.46 -18.61
N GLU A 247 13.69 -23.95 -18.87
CA GLU A 247 13.44 -25.26 -19.48
C GLU A 247 14.05 -25.35 -20.89
N GLN A 248 13.80 -24.35 -21.74
CA GLN A 248 14.35 -24.29 -23.10
C GLN A 248 15.89 -24.30 -23.10
N ARG A 249 16.54 -23.47 -22.27
CA ARG A 249 18.01 -23.45 -22.18
C ARG A 249 18.60 -24.72 -21.61
N ALA A 250 17.89 -25.40 -20.70
CA ALA A 250 18.33 -26.67 -20.16
C ALA A 250 18.28 -27.76 -21.24
N GLN A 251 17.24 -27.75 -22.07
CA GLN A 251 17.07 -28.68 -23.17
C GLN A 251 18.11 -28.46 -24.29
N GLU A 252 18.40 -27.21 -24.64
CA GLU A 252 19.43 -26.84 -25.63
C GLU A 252 20.86 -27.17 -25.17
N ARG A 253 21.17 -27.07 -23.87
CA ARG A 253 22.52 -27.30 -23.34
C ARG A 253 22.83 -28.73 -22.95
N PHE A 254 21.83 -29.51 -22.53
CA PHE A 254 22.06 -30.83 -21.92
C PHE A 254 21.27 -31.97 -22.55
N GLY A 255 20.41 -31.72 -23.55
CA GLY A 255 19.71 -32.79 -24.29
C GLY A 255 18.80 -33.68 -23.43
N THR A 256 18.47 -33.26 -22.21
CA THR A 256 17.67 -34.01 -21.24
C THR A 256 16.60 -33.11 -20.63
N GLU A 257 15.36 -33.59 -20.59
CA GLU A 257 14.29 -32.99 -19.78
C GLU A 257 14.74 -32.92 -18.32
N VAL A 258 14.71 -31.72 -17.74
CA VAL A 258 15.03 -31.53 -16.32
C VAL A 258 13.91 -32.15 -15.50
N PRO A 259 14.17 -33.19 -14.67
CA PRO A 259 13.15 -33.71 -13.77
C PRO A 259 12.76 -32.58 -12.81
N ARG A 260 11.45 -32.29 -12.73
CA ARG A 260 10.84 -31.25 -11.88
C ARG A 260 11.35 -31.33 -10.43
N ALA A 261 12.40 -30.59 -10.14
CA ALA A 261 12.90 -30.39 -8.79
C ALA A 261 11.93 -29.44 -8.07
N LYS A 262 11.32 -29.97 -7.01
CA LYS A 262 10.32 -29.29 -6.15
C LYS A 262 10.71 -27.84 -5.86
N ALA A 263 9.90 -26.92 -6.39
CA ALA A 263 10.10 -25.48 -6.29
C ALA A 263 10.26 -24.99 -4.84
N LYS A 264 11.36 -24.29 -4.62
CA LYS A 264 11.71 -23.59 -3.37
C LYS A 264 10.79 -22.36 -3.24
N LYS A 265 9.83 -22.41 -2.30
CA LYS A 265 8.88 -21.34 -1.98
C LYS A 265 9.60 -20.00 -1.75
N GLN A 266 9.47 -19.05 -2.69
CA GLN A 266 9.87 -17.66 -2.48
C GLN A 266 8.92 -16.93 -1.52
N LYS A 267 9.52 -15.98 -0.80
CA LYS A 267 9.02 -15.24 0.35
C LYS A 267 7.97 -14.20 -0.09
N GLN A 268 6.70 -14.39 0.29
CA GLN A 268 5.67 -13.36 0.11
C GLN A 268 5.98 -12.11 0.96
N VAL A 269 6.13 -10.98 0.28
CA VAL A 269 6.01 -9.64 0.86
C VAL A 269 4.52 -9.35 1.01
N LYS A 270 4.11 -8.83 2.17
CA LYS A 270 2.73 -8.39 2.45
C LYS A 270 2.32 -7.34 1.42
N ARG A 271 1.26 -7.61 0.64
CA ARG A 271 0.50 -6.61 -0.12
C ARG A 271 -0.78 -6.25 0.63
N THR A 272 -1.10 -4.97 0.59
CA THR A 272 -2.39 -4.36 0.94
C THR A 272 -3.51 -4.92 0.04
N PHE A 273 -4.72 -4.99 0.58
CA PHE A 273 -5.90 -5.56 -0.08
C PHE A 273 -6.26 -4.78 -1.37
N PRO A 274 -6.57 -5.44 -2.49
CA PRO A 274 -7.27 -4.82 -3.61
C PRO A 274 -8.78 -4.73 -3.31
N ALA A 275 -9.45 -3.76 -3.94
CA ALA A 275 -10.91 -3.58 -3.91
C ALA A 275 -11.64 -4.72 -4.69
N PRO A 276 -12.94 -4.94 -4.45
CA PRO A 276 -13.67 -6.08 -5.00
C PRO A 276 -14.28 -5.84 -6.39
N LEU A 277 -13.92 -6.73 -7.31
CA LEU A 277 -14.41 -6.92 -8.69
C LEU A 277 -15.86 -6.56 -9.02
N HIS A 278 -16.07 -5.97 -10.19
CA HIS A 278 -17.41 -5.70 -10.73
C HIS A 278 -17.65 -6.28 -12.15
N VAL A 279 -18.36 -7.43 -12.23
CA VAL A 279 -18.82 -8.07 -13.49
C VAL A 279 -20.17 -7.46 -13.94
N ASP A 280 -20.32 -7.12 -15.23
CA ASP A 280 -21.59 -6.62 -15.81
C ASP A 280 -22.50 -7.76 -16.35
N PRO A 281 -23.72 -7.96 -15.81
CA PRO A 281 -24.63 -9.04 -16.21
C PRO A 281 -25.18 -8.95 -17.65
N LEU A 282 -25.15 -7.76 -18.26
CA LEU A 282 -25.70 -7.55 -19.60
C LEU A 282 -24.85 -8.21 -20.71
N GLN A 283 -23.65 -8.67 -20.38
CA GLN A 283 -22.72 -9.30 -21.33
C GLN A 283 -22.82 -10.84 -21.38
N LEU A 284 -23.74 -11.45 -20.61
CA LEU A 284 -23.90 -12.91 -20.52
C LEU A 284 -25.05 -13.42 -21.39
N GLN A 285 -24.84 -14.54 -22.10
CA GLN A 285 -25.85 -15.21 -22.95
C GLN A 285 -26.01 -16.69 -22.58
N LEU A 286 -27.26 -17.17 -22.53
CA LEU A 286 -27.62 -18.56 -22.31
C LEU A 286 -27.69 -19.33 -23.63
N ALA A 287 -27.14 -20.55 -23.64
CA ALA A 287 -27.37 -21.48 -24.74
C ALA A 287 -28.82 -22.01 -24.69
N PRO A 288 -29.55 -22.06 -25.83
CA PRO A 288 -30.93 -22.55 -25.88
C PRO A 288 -31.08 -23.98 -25.33
N GLY A 289 -32.06 -24.20 -24.45
CA GLY A 289 -32.40 -25.54 -23.91
C GLY A 289 -31.78 -25.91 -22.56
N SER A 290 -31.08 -24.99 -21.89
CA SER A 290 -30.36 -25.26 -20.62
C SER A 290 -31.27 -25.45 -19.38
N PHE A 291 -32.54 -25.05 -19.43
CA PHE A 291 -33.50 -25.12 -18.30
C PHE A 291 -34.95 -25.36 -18.79
N THR A 292 -35.78 -26.02 -17.97
CA THR A 292 -37.18 -26.39 -18.31
C THR A 292 -38.16 -26.18 -17.14
N SER A 293 -39.45 -25.95 -17.43
CA SER A 293 -40.52 -25.90 -16.42
C SER A 293 -40.92 -27.29 -15.90
N GLN A 294 -41.76 -27.34 -14.85
CA GLN A 294 -42.35 -28.59 -14.31
C GLN A 294 -43.19 -29.38 -15.34
N SER A 295 -43.67 -28.72 -16.41
CA SER A 295 -44.41 -29.34 -17.52
C SER A 295 -43.52 -29.78 -18.69
N GLY A 296 -42.18 -29.59 -18.62
CA GLY A 296 -41.21 -30.02 -19.63
C GLY A 296 -40.92 -29.02 -20.74
N THR A 297 -41.43 -27.78 -20.66
CA THR A 297 -41.22 -26.74 -21.69
C THR A 297 -39.86 -26.03 -21.48
N PRO A 298 -39.04 -25.82 -22.53
CA PRO A 298 -37.78 -25.09 -22.43
C PRO A 298 -37.97 -23.60 -22.13
N LEU A 299 -37.14 -23.05 -21.25
CA LEU A 299 -37.20 -21.66 -20.79
C LEU A 299 -36.23 -20.76 -21.58
N ALA A 300 -36.71 -19.59 -22.00
CA ALA A 300 -35.92 -18.59 -22.75
C ALA A 300 -35.18 -17.60 -21.82
N GLN A 301 -34.11 -16.98 -22.31
CA GLN A 301 -33.46 -15.87 -21.62
C GLN A 301 -34.32 -14.60 -21.73
N LEU A 302 -34.59 -13.96 -20.59
CA LEU A 302 -35.33 -12.71 -20.46
C LEU A 302 -34.38 -11.58 -20.06
N SER A 303 -34.71 -10.35 -20.47
CA SER A 303 -34.12 -9.13 -19.92
C SER A 303 -34.75 -8.77 -18.57
N TYR A 304 -34.05 -7.98 -17.75
CA TYR A 304 -34.53 -7.62 -16.40
C TYR A 304 -35.88 -6.87 -16.42
N GLN A 305 -36.16 -6.12 -17.48
CA GLN A 305 -37.43 -5.37 -17.63
C GLN A 305 -38.63 -6.28 -17.95
N GLU A 306 -38.37 -7.47 -18.48
CA GLU A 306 -39.40 -8.47 -18.81
C GLU A 306 -39.76 -9.34 -17.60
N VAL A 307 -39.07 -9.17 -16.47
CA VAL A 307 -39.37 -9.84 -15.20
C VAL A 307 -40.58 -9.18 -14.55
N GLN A 308 -41.77 -9.68 -14.89
CA GLN A 308 -43.08 -9.18 -14.45
C GLN A 308 -43.96 -10.33 -13.94
N SER A 309 -45.08 -10.03 -13.27
CA SER A 309 -46.02 -11.09 -12.89
C SER A 309 -46.54 -11.80 -14.15
N GLN A 310 -46.56 -13.15 -14.14
CA GLN A 310 -46.89 -14.04 -15.27
C GLN A 310 -45.77 -14.31 -16.31
N ALA A 311 -44.57 -13.70 -16.18
CA ALA A 311 -43.45 -14.01 -17.07
C ALA A 311 -42.80 -15.37 -16.73
N THR A 312 -42.36 -16.13 -17.76
CA THR A 312 -41.72 -17.44 -17.58
C THR A 312 -40.40 -17.50 -18.37
N GLY A 313 -39.25 -17.49 -17.68
CA GLY A 313 -37.92 -17.51 -18.31
C GLY A 313 -36.77 -17.20 -17.33
N ILE A 314 -35.55 -17.00 -17.83
CA ILE A 314 -34.31 -16.87 -17.03
C ILE A 314 -33.60 -15.56 -17.32
N CYS A 315 -33.20 -14.81 -16.28
CA CYS A 315 -32.61 -13.48 -16.41
C CYS A 315 -31.25 -13.38 -15.68
N PHE A 316 -30.23 -12.78 -16.32
CA PHE A 316 -28.98 -12.40 -15.66
C PHE A 316 -29.10 -11.03 -15.00
N VAL A 317 -28.65 -10.93 -13.74
CA VAL A 317 -28.85 -9.75 -12.89
C VAL A 317 -27.63 -9.55 -11.99
N THR A 318 -27.30 -8.31 -11.64
CA THR A 318 -26.27 -8.00 -10.61
C THR A 318 -26.76 -8.46 -9.24
N GLN A 319 -25.88 -8.61 -8.25
CA GLN A 319 -26.29 -8.95 -6.88
C GLN A 319 -27.34 -7.95 -6.33
N ALA A 320 -27.28 -6.67 -6.71
CA ALA A 320 -28.26 -5.66 -6.31
C ALA A 320 -29.62 -5.81 -7.01
N GLN A 321 -29.64 -6.23 -8.28
CA GLN A 321 -30.86 -6.51 -9.06
C GLN A 321 -31.46 -7.89 -8.77
N ALA A 322 -30.61 -8.85 -8.42
CA ALA A 322 -30.97 -10.20 -8.02
C ALA A 322 -31.45 -10.23 -6.56
N ALA A 323 -31.04 -9.26 -5.73
CA ALA A 323 -31.37 -9.15 -4.30
C ALA A 323 -32.85 -9.43 -3.94
N PRO A 324 -33.84 -9.07 -4.78
CA PRO A 324 -35.25 -9.40 -4.52
C PRO A 324 -35.67 -10.83 -4.91
N PHE A 325 -34.87 -11.57 -5.68
CA PHE A 325 -35.24 -12.83 -6.37
C PHE A 325 -34.21 -13.98 -6.22
N VAL A 326 -33.11 -13.73 -5.53
CA VAL A 326 -31.85 -14.52 -5.48
C VAL A 326 -32.06 -16.04 -5.32
N GLN A 327 -31.18 -16.88 -5.93
CA GLN A 327 -30.40 -17.97 -5.27
C GLN A 327 -29.87 -19.07 -6.23
N GLU A 328 -28.68 -18.94 -6.85
CA GLU A 328 -27.90 -20.09 -7.39
C GLU A 328 -26.48 -20.18 -6.79
N ALA A 329 -25.91 -21.39 -6.70
CA ALA A 329 -25.15 -21.84 -5.54
C ALA A 329 -23.67 -21.42 -5.46
N ILE A 330 -23.41 -20.54 -4.48
CA ILE A 330 -22.11 -20.29 -3.87
C ILE A 330 -22.25 -20.74 -2.40
N LEU A 331 -21.29 -21.47 -1.83
CA LEU A 331 -21.30 -21.72 -0.39
C LEU A 331 -20.95 -20.41 0.34
N VAL A 332 -21.99 -19.66 0.66
CA VAL A 332 -21.93 -18.43 1.45
C VAL A 332 -22.32 -18.78 2.88
N GLN A 333 -21.43 -18.51 3.82
CA GLN A 333 -21.74 -18.66 5.24
C GLN A 333 -22.57 -17.44 5.67
N GLY A 334 -23.86 -17.64 5.96
CA GLY A 334 -24.80 -16.58 6.33
C GLY A 334 -25.84 -17.05 7.35
N SER A 335 -26.58 -16.12 7.93
CA SER A 335 -27.66 -16.39 8.90
C SER A 335 -29.01 -16.06 8.26
N LEU A 336 -29.98 -16.99 8.30
CA LEU A 336 -31.34 -16.75 7.81
C LEU A 336 -32.18 -16.10 8.91
N VAL A 337 -32.89 -15.02 8.57
CA VAL A 337 -33.87 -14.37 9.47
C VAL A 337 -35.22 -14.36 8.74
N GLN A 338 -36.18 -15.12 9.27
CA GLN A 338 -37.54 -15.21 8.73
C GLN A 338 -38.36 -14.01 9.20
N LEU A 339 -38.93 -13.25 8.26
CA LEU A 339 -39.69 -12.02 8.56
C LEU A 339 -41.19 -12.12 8.25
N GLY A 340 -41.71 -13.29 7.86
CA GLY A 340 -43.14 -13.53 7.56
C GLY A 340 -43.65 -14.87 8.09
N ASP A 341 -44.97 -15.08 8.00
CA ASP A 341 -45.70 -16.14 8.73
C ASP A 341 -45.57 -17.57 8.13
N GLU A 342 -45.12 -17.71 6.86
CA GLU A 342 -44.91 -19.01 6.22
C GLU A 342 -43.42 -19.39 6.11
N CYS A 343 -43.10 -20.66 6.43
CA CYS A 343 -41.74 -21.16 6.54
C CYS A 343 -41.16 -21.66 5.20
N VAL A 344 -39.99 -21.14 4.82
CA VAL A 344 -39.29 -21.51 3.56
C VAL A 344 -38.28 -22.65 3.82
N GLN A 345 -38.22 -23.65 2.93
CA GLN A 345 -37.29 -24.79 3.00
C GLN A 345 -36.56 -25.06 1.67
N LEU A 346 -35.37 -25.66 1.75
CA LEU A 346 -34.54 -26.11 0.61
C LEU A 346 -35.11 -27.40 -0.02
N ALA A 347 -35.12 -27.48 -1.35
CA ALA A 347 -35.81 -28.54 -2.12
C ALA A 347 -35.08 -29.90 -2.21
N ALA A 348 -34.09 -30.20 -1.37
CA ALA A 348 -33.41 -31.50 -1.37
C ALA A 348 -33.54 -32.21 -0.02
N THR A 349 -34.12 -33.41 -0.05
CA THR A 349 -34.50 -34.23 1.12
C THR A 349 -33.56 -35.41 1.35
N ASP A 350 -32.30 -35.33 0.95
CA ASP A 350 -31.26 -36.28 1.40
C ASP A 350 -29.89 -35.58 1.38
N ILE A 351 -29.60 -34.85 2.47
CA ILE A 351 -28.22 -34.47 2.77
C ILE A 351 -27.57 -35.75 3.28
N ALA A 352 -26.62 -36.31 2.51
CA ALA A 352 -25.84 -37.44 2.98
C ALA A 352 -25.20 -37.07 4.33
N GLU A 353 -25.55 -37.78 5.40
CA GLU A 353 -24.81 -37.70 6.65
C GLU A 353 -23.39 -38.19 6.35
N VAL A 354 -22.46 -37.23 6.31
CA VAL A 354 -21.04 -37.55 6.18
C VAL A 354 -20.51 -37.76 7.58
N ASP A 355 -20.24 -39.02 7.90
CA ASP A 355 -19.42 -39.37 9.07
C ASP A 355 -18.12 -38.59 8.98
N HIS A 356 -17.90 -37.70 9.95
CA HIS A 356 -16.72 -36.85 10.00
C HIS A 356 -15.98 -37.11 11.30
N LEU A 357 -14.68 -37.36 11.17
CA LEU A 357 -13.82 -37.52 12.32
C LEU A 357 -13.56 -36.15 12.98
N PRO A 358 -13.87 -35.94 14.27
CA PRO A 358 -13.53 -34.70 14.94
C PRO A 358 -12.01 -34.50 14.97
N THR A 359 -11.53 -33.31 14.58
CA THR A 359 -10.09 -33.03 14.52
C THR A 359 -9.66 -31.82 15.35
N VAL A 360 -8.41 -31.82 15.79
CA VAL A 360 -7.75 -30.70 16.46
C VAL A 360 -6.44 -30.35 15.76
N VAL A 361 -6.14 -29.05 15.71
CA VAL A 361 -4.86 -28.56 15.18
C VAL A 361 -3.86 -28.47 16.32
N CYS A 362 -2.68 -29.04 16.13
CA CYS A 362 -1.56 -28.94 17.07
C CYS A 362 -0.35 -28.26 16.41
N ARG A 363 0.35 -27.42 17.16
CA ARG A 363 1.68 -26.92 16.81
C ARG A 363 2.73 -27.83 17.42
N LEU A 364 3.52 -28.44 16.56
CA LEU A 364 4.70 -29.21 16.91
C LEU A 364 5.91 -28.28 16.98
N SER A 365 6.73 -28.42 18.02
CA SER A 365 7.97 -27.66 18.25
C SER A 365 9.10 -28.62 18.64
N LEU A 366 10.14 -28.71 17.82
CA LEU A 366 11.33 -29.54 18.05
C LEU A 366 12.56 -28.66 18.30
N TYR A 367 13.04 -28.65 19.54
CA TYR A 367 14.16 -27.84 20.00
C TYR A 367 15.50 -28.57 19.82
N ARG A 368 16.46 -27.90 19.16
CA ARG A 368 17.76 -28.48 18.79
C ARG A 368 18.64 -28.83 20.00
N ASP A 369 18.60 -28.01 21.04
CA ASP A 369 19.42 -28.18 22.25
C ASP A 369 19.05 -29.41 23.09
N GLU A 370 17.81 -29.89 22.97
CA GLU A 370 17.34 -31.11 23.63
C GLU A 370 17.24 -32.32 22.68
N CYS A 371 17.26 -32.08 21.37
CA CYS A 371 17.12 -33.16 20.38
C CYS A 371 18.39 -34.02 20.38
N LYS A 372 18.22 -35.31 20.65
CA LYS A 372 19.33 -36.28 20.67
C LYS A 372 19.77 -36.74 19.27
N SER A 373 18.93 -36.52 18.26
CA SER A 373 19.18 -36.94 16.88
C SER A 373 20.09 -35.94 16.16
N PRO A 374 20.96 -36.39 15.23
CA PRO A 374 21.80 -35.50 14.45
C PRO A 374 20.94 -34.47 13.71
N TRP A 375 21.18 -33.19 13.96
CA TRP A 375 20.35 -32.11 13.42
C TRP A 375 20.30 -32.14 11.89
N ASP A 376 21.38 -32.55 11.23
CA ASP A 376 21.45 -32.65 9.78
C ASP A 376 20.38 -33.60 9.21
N GLN A 377 20.14 -34.75 9.86
CA GLN A 377 19.07 -35.69 9.47
C GLN A 377 17.67 -35.08 9.64
N ILE A 378 17.51 -34.21 10.64
CA ILE A 378 16.26 -33.48 10.88
C ILE A 378 16.07 -32.38 9.83
N THR A 379 17.15 -31.75 9.34
CA THR A 379 17.04 -30.65 8.36
C THR A 379 16.47 -31.06 7.01
N ASP A 380 16.76 -32.28 6.55
CA ASP A 380 16.31 -32.78 5.25
C ASP A 380 14.83 -33.15 5.24
N ALA A 381 14.36 -33.86 6.27
CA ALA A 381 12.99 -34.37 6.33
C ALA A 381 12.44 -34.44 7.77
N PRO A 382 12.20 -33.29 8.45
CA PRO A 382 11.97 -33.24 9.89
C PRO A 382 10.75 -34.04 10.36
N ILE A 383 9.64 -33.97 9.62
CA ILE A 383 8.42 -34.71 9.96
C ILE A 383 8.60 -36.21 9.73
N ARG A 384 9.28 -36.61 8.66
CA ARG A 384 9.55 -38.02 8.39
C ARG A 384 10.49 -38.61 9.44
N ALA A 385 11.54 -37.87 9.79
CA ALA A 385 12.48 -38.27 10.84
C ALA A 385 11.76 -38.41 12.19
N LEU A 386 10.85 -37.48 12.55
CA LEU A 386 10.02 -37.61 13.75
C LEU A 386 9.12 -38.84 13.71
N LEU A 387 8.43 -39.11 12.61
CA LEU A 387 7.58 -40.30 12.48
C LEU A 387 8.40 -41.59 12.58
N GLN A 388 9.63 -41.62 12.09
CA GLN A 388 10.52 -42.79 12.18
C GLN A 388 11.09 -43.00 13.58
N GLN A 389 11.34 -41.92 14.33
CA GLN A 389 12.00 -41.97 15.64
C GLN A 389 11.01 -42.01 16.83
N VAL A 390 9.75 -41.64 16.60
CA VAL A 390 8.71 -41.57 17.63
C VAL A 390 7.54 -42.47 17.24
N PRO A 391 7.57 -43.77 17.63
CA PRO A 391 6.49 -44.71 17.33
C PRO A 391 5.11 -44.24 17.81
N GLU A 392 5.07 -43.45 18.88
CA GLU A 392 3.85 -42.85 19.43
C GLU A 392 3.15 -41.89 18.46
N LEU A 393 3.85 -41.43 17.41
CA LEU A 393 3.27 -40.59 16.35
C LEU A 393 2.65 -41.41 15.20
N GLN A 394 2.63 -42.74 15.31
CA GLN A 394 2.02 -43.64 14.31
C GLN A 394 0.77 -44.30 14.86
N VAL A 395 -0.12 -44.75 13.96
CA VAL A 395 -1.26 -45.59 14.33
C VAL A 395 -0.79 -47.04 14.41
N CYS A 396 -1.23 -47.76 15.44
CA CYS A 396 -1.00 -49.19 15.55
C CYS A 396 -1.75 -49.93 14.43
N LYS A 397 -1.03 -50.73 13.64
CA LYS A 397 -1.60 -51.54 12.55
C LYS A 397 -1.67 -53.03 12.88
N ALA A 398 -1.18 -53.43 14.06
CA ALA A 398 -1.15 -54.83 14.45
C ALA A 398 -2.53 -55.25 14.98
N THR A 399 -3.17 -56.18 14.26
CA THR A 399 -4.49 -56.73 14.61
C THR A 399 -4.49 -57.56 15.89
N THR A 400 -3.32 -58.03 16.33
CA THR A 400 -3.13 -58.80 17.57
C THR A 400 -2.48 -57.98 18.68
N CYS A 401 -2.52 -56.64 18.60
CA CYS A 401 -1.93 -55.79 19.63
C CYS A 401 -2.78 -55.80 20.90
N ASP A 402 -2.12 -55.95 22.04
CA ASP A 402 -2.68 -55.89 23.40
C ASP A 402 -2.89 -54.45 23.91
N GLN A 403 -2.86 -53.46 23.01
CA GLN A 403 -2.90 -52.01 23.31
C GLN A 403 -1.78 -51.51 24.23
N CYS A 404 -0.73 -52.32 24.46
CA CYS A 404 0.43 -51.93 25.27
C CYS A 404 1.59 -51.42 24.43
N CYS A 405 1.45 -51.40 23.10
CA CYS A 405 2.46 -50.80 22.22
C CYS A 405 2.43 -49.27 22.30
N PRO A 406 3.54 -48.58 22.00
CA PRO A 406 3.62 -47.12 22.10
C PRO A 406 2.79 -46.38 21.04
N ALA A 407 2.37 -47.05 19.96
CA ALA A 407 1.60 -46.42 18.89
C ALA A 407 0.18 -46.00 19.33
N PHE A 408 -0.42 -45.06 18.60
CA PHE A 408 -1.79 -44.63 18.84
C PHE A 408 -2.80 -45.72 18.46
N HIS A 409 -3.76 -45.98 19.34
CA HIS A 409 -4.89 -46.86 19.09
C HIS A 409 -6.15 -46.02 19.02
N ALA A 410 -6.85 -46.08 17.89
CA ALA A 410 -8.13 -45.41 17.73
C ALA A 410 -9.20 -46.06 18.62
N ALA A 411 -10.24 -45.30 18.99
CA ALA A 411 -11.38 -45.85 19.72
C ALA A 411 -12.14 -46.90 18.86
N VAL A 412 -12.94 -47.74 19.50
CA VAL A 412 -13.63 -48.89 18.86
C VAL A 412 -14.47 -48.47 17.64
N ASP A 413 -15.07 -47.28 17.70
CA ASP A 413 -15.93 -46.73 16.63
C ASP A 413 -15.21 -45.66 15.79
N GLU A 414 -13.88 -45.59 15.85
CA GLU A 414 -13.07 -44.56 15.19
C GLU A 414 -12.10 -45.19 14.18
N VAL A 415 -12.25 -44.85 12.90
CA VAL A 415 -11.34 -45.31 11.84
C VAL A 415 -10.28 -44.23 11.57
N VAL A 416 -9.02 -44.54 11.89
CA VAL A 416 -7.89 -43.63 11.70
C VAL A 416 -6.75 -44.33 10.96
N ASP A 417 -6.52 -43.95 9.69
CA ASP A 417 -5.41 -44.50 8.91
C ASP A 417 -4.04 -43.95 9.33
N HIS A 418 -4.02 -42.65 9.64
CA HIS A 418 -2.82 -41.89 9.97
C HIS A 418 -3.10 -40.93 11.12
N LEU A 419 -2.18 -40.87 12.10
CA LEU A 419 -2.31 -39.95 13.23
C LEU A 419 -2.21 -38.49 12.77
N PHE A 420 -1.28 -38.20 11.85
CA PHE A 420 -1.15 -36.89 11.23
C PHE A 420 -1.97 -36.87 9.93
N LEU A 421 -3.15 -36.27 10.02
CA LEU A 421 -4.08 -36.11 8.89
C LEU A 421 -3.55 -35.05 7.91
N ASP A 422 -3.07 -33.93 8.44
CA ASP A 422 -2.46 -32.84 7.66
C ASP A 422 -1.19 -32.32 8.33
N VAL A 423 -0.24 -31.81 7.52
CA VAL A 423 0.95 -31.11 8.02
C VAL A 423 1.28 -29.89 7.17
N TRP A 424 1.28 -28.70 7.78
CA TRP A 424 1.52 -27.42 7.09
C TRP A 424 2.38 -26.43 7.89
N ALA A 425 2.69 -25.29 7.26
CA ALA A 425 3.42 -24.16 7.85
C ALA A 425 4.71 -24.56 8.59
N ARG A 426 5.50 -25.44 7.97
CA ARG A 426 6.84 -25.84 8.40
C ARG A 426 7.76 -24.62 8.44
N GLN A 427 8.44 -24.39 9.56
CA GLN A 427 9.31 -23.25 9.77
C GLN A 427 10.51 -23.58 10.64
N TRP A 428 11.63 -22.96 10.30
CA TRP A 428 12.88 -22.99 11.05
C TRP A 428 13.05 -21.65 11.76
N CYS A 429 13.32 -21.67 13.06
CA CYS A 429 13.29 -20.50 13.93
C CYS A 429 14.52 -20.43 14.84
N ARG A 430 14.84 -19.21 15.31
CA ARG A 430 15.73 -18.98 16.44
C ARG A 430 14.92 -18.92 17.75
N LEU A 431 15.56 -19.21 18.89
CA LEU A 431 14.98 -19.10 20.23
C LEU A 431 14.60 -17.65 20.58
N SER A 432 15.39 -16.68 20.10
CA SER A 432 15.09 -15.24 20.20
C SER A 432 13.85 -14.81 19.40
N GLY A 433 13.27 -15.71 18.60
CA GLY A 433 12.23 -15.43 17.63
C GLY A 433 12.78 -15.10 16.24
N GLY A 434 11.91 -15.18 15.23
CA GLY A 434 12.25 -14.96 13.82
C GLY A 434 12.64 -16.23 13.07
N LYS A 435 12.65 -16.15 11.73
CA LYS A 435 12.96 -17.27 10.83
C LYS A 435 14.47 -17.44 10.67
N ALA A 436 14.93 -18.69 10.57
CA ALA A 436 16.33 -19.06 10.34
C ALA A 436 16.46 -20.03 9.14
N LYS A 437 17.69 -20.25 8.68
CA LYS A 437 18.01 -21.37 7.79
C LYS A 437 18.07 -22.66 8.61
N ALA A 438 17.81 -23.82 7.99
CA ALA A 438 17.70 -25.09 8.69
C ALA A 438 18.94 -25.44 9.54
N GLY A 439 20.15 -25.31 8.98
CA GLY A 439 21.40 -25.60 9.70
C GLY A 439 21.75 -24.64 10.84
N GLU A 440 21.25 -23.40 10.78
CA GLU A 440 21.44 -22.35 11.82
C GLU A 440 20.24 -22.26 12.79
N ALA A 441 19.22 -23.08 12.58
CA ALA A 441 18.01 -23.04 13.39
C ALA A 441 18.25 -23.69 14.75
N GLU A 442 17.59 -23.15 15.75
CA GLU A 442 17.58 -23.68 17.12
C GLU A 442 16.26 -24.41 17.41
N LEU A 443 15.24 -24.19 16.59
CA LEU A 443 13.90 -24.75 16.73
C LEU A 443 13.26 -24.99 15.36
N PHE A 444 12.67 -26.17 15.16
CA PHE A 444 11.76 -26.47 14.07
C PHE A 444 10.31 -26.44 14.55
N GLN A 445 9.39 -25.89 13.76
CA GLN A 445 7.96 -25.93 14.05
C GLN A 445 7.13 -26.30 12.83
N ALA A 446 6.01 -26.97 13.07
CA ALA A 446 4.98 -27.25 12.06
C ALA A 446 3.61 -27.29 12.71
N PHE A 447 2.55 -27.08 11.93
CA PHE A 447 1.20 -27.39 12.36
C PHE A 447 0.79 -28.75 11.80
N VAL A 448 0.14 -29.54 12.64
CA VAL A 448 -0.40 -30.85 12.31
C VAL A 448 -1.88 -30.90 12.67
N ARG A 449 -2.69 -31.55 11.85
CA ARG A 449 -4.08 -31.89 12.18
C ARG A 449 -4.12 -33.34 12.60
N VAL A 450 -4.78 -33.61 13.71
CA VAL A 450 -4.88 -34.95 14.31
C VAL A 450 -6.32 -35.19 14.75
N PRO A 451 -6.74 -36.46 14.93
CA PRO A 451 -8.01 -36.76 15.56
C PRO A 451 -8.09 -36.17 16.97
N SER A 452 -9.25 -35.63 17.35
CA SER A 452 -9.43 -35.01 18.67
C SER A 452 -9.22 -36.01 19.82
N SER A 453 -9.59 -37.28 19.60
CA SER A 453 -9.36 -38.42 20.49
C SER A 453 -7.86 -38.68 20.76
N ALA A 454 -6.99 -38.30 19.83
CA ALA A 454 -5.55 -38.52 19.94
C ALA A 454 -4.83 -37.48 20.81
N LEU A 455 -5.49 -36.38 21.19
CA LEU A 455 -4.85 -35.32 21.94
C LEU A 455 -4.29 -35.77 23.32
N PRO A 456 -5.02 -36.57 24.13
CA PRO A 456 -4.48 -37.13 25.37
C PRO A 456 -3.30 -38.07 25.14
N HIS A 457 -3.29 -38.81 24.03
CA HIS A 457 -2.16 -39.67 23.63
C HIS A 457 -0.93 -38.82 23.30
N LEU A 458 -1.10 -37.76 22.51
CA LEU A 458 -0.02 -36.83 22.14
C LEU A 458 0.61 -36.13 23.34
N PHE A 459 -0.14 -35.88 24.41
CA PHE A 459 0.40 -35.30 25.65
C PHE A 459 1.31 -36.24 26.44
N LYS A 460 1.20 -37.55 26.21
CA LYS A 460 2.05 -38.57 26.81
C LYS A 460 3.30 -38.84 25.99
N VAL A 461 3.38 -38.32 24.76
CA VAL A 461 4.56 -38.50 23.89
C VAL A 461 5.76 -37.86 24.58
N THR A 462 6.76 -38.69 24.88
CA THR A 462 8.00 -38.25 25.50
C THR A 462 9.14 -38.42 24.53
N PHE A 463 9.46 -37.34 23.81
CA PHE A 463 10.65 -37.29 22.96
C PHE A 463 11.47 -36.04 23.30
N PRO A 464 12.77 -36.17 23.58
CA PRO A 464 13.61 -35.03 23.94
C PRO A 464 13.55 -33.91 22.92
N GLY A 465 13.21 -32.70 23.36
CA GLY A 465 13.05 -31.52 22.51
C GLY A 465 11.72 -31.40 21.79
N LEU A 466 10.85 -32.41 21.81
CA LEU A 466 9.54 -32.37 21.14
C LEU A 466 8.45 -31.88 22.09
N TYR A 467 7.76 -30.82 21.69
CA TYR A 467 6.64 -30.24 22.42
C TYR A 467 5.45 -30.03 21.48
N ILE A 468 4.26 -30.41 21.94
CA ILE A 468 3.02 -30.32 21.19
C ILE A 468 2.11 -29.29 21.86
N GLU A 469 1.43 -28.44 21.09
CA GLU A 469 0.53 -27.40 21.58
C GLU A 469 -0.79 -27.39 20.81
N PRO A 470 -1.95 -27.69 21.41
CA PRO A 470 -3.23 -27.61 20.74
C PRO A 470 -3.57 -26.14 20.45
N ARG A 471 -4.20 -25.92 19.31
CA ARG A 471 -4.53 -24.61 18.76
C ARG A 471 -6.03 -24.51 18.58
N ALA A 472 -6.56 -23.30 18.74
CA ALA A 472 -7.95 -23.02 18.46
C ALA A 472 -8.24 -23.21 16.96
N ALA A 473 -9.42 -23.74 16.63
CA ALA A 473 -9.81 -24.06 15.24
C ALA A 473 -9.90 -22.81 14.35
N ASP A 474 -10.22 -21.66 14.94
CA ASP A 474 -10.29 -20.34 14.30
C ASP A 474 -8.90 -19.71 14.03
N GLY A 475 -7.81 -20.36 14.46
CA GLY A 475 -6.44 -19.86 14.32
C GLY A 475 -6.10 -18.70 15.26
N SER A 476 -6.98 -18.33 16.19
CA SER A 476 -6.80 -17.20 17.11
C SER A 476 -5.67 -17.36 18.12
N GLY A 477 -5.19 -18.60 18.34
CA GLY A 477 -4.12 -18.85 19.31
C GLY A 477 -4.11 -20.28 19.87
N PRO A 478 -3.63 -20.43 21.12
CA PRO A 478 -3.75 -21.67 21.89
C PRO A 478 -5.22 -22.10 22.05
N HIS A 479 -5.46 -23.40 22.15
CA HIS A 479 -6.80 -23.96 22.33
C HIS A 479 -7.41 -23.57 23.70
N SER A 480 -8.66 -23.09 23.72
CA SER A 480 -9.32 -22.54 24.91
C SER A 480 -9.48 -23.53 26.07
N ALA A 481 -9.71 -24.82 25.78
CA ALA A 481 -9.84 -25.86 26.80
C ALA A 481 -8.53 -26.18 27.57
N TRP A 482 -7.40 -25.61 27.17
CA TRP A 482 -6.09 -25.92 27.75
C TRP A 482 -5.36 -24.66 28.21
N ALA A 483 -4.80 -24.71 29.41
CA ALA A 483 -4.00 -23.65 30.00
C ALA A 483 -2.56 -24.12 30.24
N VAL A 484 -1.64 -23.17 30.41
CA VAL A 484 -0.23 -23.46 30.74
C VAL A 484 0.20 -22.65 31.95
N VAL A 485 0.57 -23.35 33.02
CA VAL A 485 1.19 -22.76 34.20
C VAL A 485 2.70 -22.77 34.02
N TRP A 486 3.27 -21.59 33.73
CA TRP A 486 4.71 -21.43 33.53
C TRP A 486 5.50 -21.61 34.83
N LEU A 487 6.71 -22.14 34.77
CA LEU A 487 7.61 -22.37 35.90
C LEU A 487 8.84 -21.44 35.74
N PRO A 488 8.91 -20.31 36.46
CA PRO A 488 9.97 -19.33 36.28
C PRO A 488 11.30 -19.89 36.79
N GLY A 489 12.34 -19.85 35.96
CA GLY A 489 13.67 -20.32 36.33
C GLY A 489 13.83 -21.84 36.42
N ALA A 490 12.79 -22.62 36.16
CA ALA A 490 12.88 -24.07 36.17
C ALA A 490 13.65 -24.58 34.94
N ASN A 491 14.53 -25.56 35.13
CA ASN A 491 15.13 -26.34 34.05
C ASN A 491 14.25 -27.54 33.66
N ALA A 492 14.63 -28.26 32.60
CA ALA A 492 13.86 -29.40 32.08
C ALA A 492 13.61 -30.50 33.13
N ALA A 493 14.61 -30.83 33.94
CA ALA A 493 14.49 -31.88 34.97
C ALA A 493 13.55 -31.46 36.11
N GLN A 494 13.65 -30.21 36.56
CA GLN A 494 12.75 -29.63 37.56
C GLN A 494 11.31 -29.59 37.04
N ALA A 495 11.11 -29.15 35.80
CA ALA A 495 9.79 -29.08 35.19
C ALA A 495 9.17 -30.49 35.01
N LEU A 496 9.98 -31.48 34.63
CA LEU A 496 9.55 -32.88 34.57
C LEU A 496 9.18 -33.44 35.95
N HIS A 497 9.95 -33.10 36.99
CA HIS A 497 9.61 -33.48 38.36
C HIS A 497 8.28 -32.85 38.79
N SER A 498 8.09 -31.55 38.55
CA SER A 498 6.82 -30.86 38.82
C SER A 498 5.64 -31.49 38.06
N LEU A 499 5.82 -31.93 36.82
CA LEU A 499 4.78 -32.66 36.07
C LEU A 499 4.38 -33.96 36.77
N LYS A 500 5.34 -34.69 37.35
CA LYS A 500 5.09 -35.96 38.03
C LYS A 500 4.44 -35.80 39.41
N THR A 501 4.73 -34.70 40.11
CA THR A 501 4.24 -34.47 41.48
C THR A 501 2.98 -33.62 41.55
N THR A 502 2.62 -32.92 40.47
CA THR A 502 1.44 -32.05 40.43
C THR A 502 0.25 -32.80 39.86
N SER A 503 -0.75 -33.05 40.70
CA SER A 503 -2.02 -33.61 40.25
C SER A 503 -2.67 -32.69 39.20
N LYS A 504 -3.35 -33.27 38.21
CA LYS A 504 -4.02 -32.58 37.09
C LYS A 504 -3.09 -31.89 36.07
N ALA A 505 -1.77 -31.89 36.27
CA ALA A 505 -0.83 -31.54 35.20
C ALA A 505 -0.79 -32.68 34.17
N VAL A 506 -0.91 -32.35 32.88
CA VAL A 506 -1.12 -33.32 31.79
C VAL A 506 0.10 -33.47 30.90
N ALA A 507 0.81 -32.38 30.59
CA ALA A 507 1.96 -32.41 29.70
C ALA A 507 2.99 -31.33 30.02
N LEU A 508 4.25 -31.58 29.65
CA LEU A 508 5.29 -30.56 29.67
C LEU A 508 5.17 -29.64 28.44
N THR A 509 5.41 -28.34 28.61
CA THR A 509 5.42 -27.34 27.53
C THR A 509 6.67 -26.48 27.62
N ARG A 510 7.22 -26.07 26.47
CA ARG A 510 8.37 -25.17 26.38
C ARG A 510 8.10 -23.99 25.43
N LEU A 511 8.49 -22.79 25.85
CA LEU A 511 8.50 -21.58 25.03
C LEU A 511 9.84 -20.85 25.20
N GLY A 512 10.70 -20.95 24.19
CA GLY A 512 12.06 -20.42 24.28
C GLY A 512 12.83 -21.16 25.38
N ALA A 513 13.34 -20.42 26.38
CA ALA A 513 14.01 -21.02 27.55
C ALA A 513 13.04 -21.35 28.72
N LYS A 514 11.74 -21.04 28.60
CA LYS A 514 10.77 -21.20 29.70
C LYS A 514 10.05 -22.54 29.60
N TYR A 515 9.91 -23.22 30.73
CA TYR A 515 9.11 -24.43 30.86
C TYR A 515 7.80 -24.13 31.58
N GLY A 516 6.77 -24.91 31.28
CA GLY A 516 5.47 -24.83 31.92
C GLY A 516 4.73 -26.16 31.87
N LEU A 517 3.74 -26.31 32.73
CA LEU A 517 2.86 -27.48 32.77
C LEU A 517 1.54 -27.15 32.09
N ARG A 518 1.13 -28.00 31.15
CA ARG A 518 -0.19 -27.92 30.56
C ARG A 518 -1.21 -28.60 31.46
N THR A 519 -2.35 -27.97 31.62
CA THR A 519 -3.48 -28.46 32.38
C THR A 519 -4.78 -28.14 31.64
N LYS A 520 -5.88 -28.79 32.02
CA LYS A 520 -7.21 -28.38 31.55
C LYS A 520 -7.50 -26.98 32.08
N GLU A 521 -8.24 -26.19 31.31
CA GLU A 521 -8.58 -24.81 31.70
C GLU A 521 -9.30 -24.73 33.05
N ALA A 522 -10.17 -25.70 33.35
CA ALA A 522 -10.88 -25.81 34.63
C ALA A 522 -9.97 -26.12 35.82
N ASP A 523 -8.80 -26.72 35.57
CA ASP A 523 -7.83 -27.15 36.58
C ASP A 523 -6.66 -26.16 36.74
N GLU A 524 -6.64 -25.06 35.97
CA GLU A 524 -5.55 -24.08 35.95
C GLU A 524 -5.27 -23.50 37.35
N GLN A 525 -6.32 -23.12 38.07
CA GLN A 525 -6.19 -22.52 39.39
C GLN A 525 -5.57 -23.49 40.38
N ALA A 526 -6.09 -24.72 40.46
CA ALA A 526 -5.60 -25.75 41.37
C ALA A 526 -4.14 -26.10 41.10
N VAL A 527 -3.75 -26.24 39.83
CA VAL A 527 -2.36 -26.50 39.43
C VAL A 527 -1.46 -25.31 39.75
N PHE A 528 -1.93 -24.06 39.54
CA PHE A 528 -1.17 -22.86 39.88
C PHE A 528 -0.92 -22.76 41.38
N GLU A 529 -1.95 -22.95 42.20
CA GLU A 529 -1.86 -22.88 43.67
C GLU A 529 -0.95 -23.99 44.23
N ALA A 530 -1.02 -25.21 43.67
CA ALA A 530 -0.12 -26.30 44.05
C ALA A 530 1.35 -26.00 43.73
N LEU A 531 1.63 -25.39 42.58
CA LEU A 531 3.00 -25.04 42.16
C LEU A 531 3.53 -23.77 42.82
N ARG A 532 2.62 -22.86 43.22
CA ARG A 532 2.95 -21.52 43.71
C ARG A 532 2.04 -21.09 44.86
N PRO A 533 2.10 -21.76 46.02
CA PRO A 533 1.19 -21.50 47.13
C PRO A 533 1.31 -20.07 47.70
N GLN A 534 2.44 -19.40 47.50
CA GLN A 534 2.67 -18.04 47.96
C GLN A 534 2.12 -16.95 47.01
N HIS A 535 1.61 -17.32 45.83
CA HIS A 535 1.13 -16.38 44.82
C HIS A 535 -0.38 -16.47 44.63
N GLN A 536 -1.04 -15.32 44.53
CA GLN A 536 -2.46 -15.28 44.19
C GLN A 536 -2.69 -15.60 42.70
N PHE A 537 -3.59 -16.54 42.41
CA PHE A 537 -4.06 -16.80 41.06
C PHE A 537 -5.00 -15.68 40.58
N VAL A 538 -4.74 -15.13 39.40
CA VAL A 538 -5.57 -14.09 38.77
C VAL A 538 -5.74 -14.44 37.29
N LYS A 539 -6.94 -14.90 36.93
CA LYS A 539 -7.28 -15.32 35.56
C LYS A 539 -7.68 -14.10 34.72
N VAL A 540 -6.74 -13.61 33.92
CA VAL A 540 -6.97 -12.50 32.99
C VAL A 540 -6.58 -12.95 31.59
N ARG A 541 -7.57 -13.04 30.69
CA ARG A 541 -7.34 -13.21 29.25
C ARG A 541 -6.91 -11.86 28.68
N ILE A 542 -5.62 -11.70 28.43
CA ILE A 542 -5.06 -10.43 27.94
C ILE A 542 -5.46 -10.24 26.47
N ILE A 543 -6.37 -9.30 26.19
CA ILE A 543 -6.74 -8.86 24.85
C ILE A 543 -5.97 -7.60 24.42
N ALA A 544 -5.48 -6.82 25.38
CA ALA A 544 -4.71 -5.60 25.12
C ALA A 544 -3.67 -5.36 26.22
N ARG A 545 -2.59 -4.68 25.86
CA ARG A 545 -1.55 -4.21 26.80
C ARG A 545 -1.63 -2.70 26.94
N TYR A 546 -1.59 -2.25 28.18
CA TYR A 546 -1.60 -0.84 28.55
C TYR A 546 -0.36 -0.48 29.35
N ARG A 547 0.12 0.74 29.17
CA ARG A 547 1.17 1.36 29.97
C ARG A 547 0.52 2.27 30.99
N LEU A 548 0.87 2.08 32.26
CA LEU A 548 0.46 2.91 33.38
C LEU A 548 1.61 3.85 33.75
N HIS A 549 1.37 5.17 33.65
CA HIS A 549 2.35 6.21 33.97
C HIS A 549 1.65 7.55 34.31
N PRO A 550 2.11 8.34 35.30
CA PRO A 550 3.20 8.05 36.23
C PRO A 550 2.73 7.30 37.49
N LEU A 551 3.47 6.25 37.89
CA LEU A 551 3.32 5.61 39.21
C LEU A 551 4.43 6.08 40.16
N PRO A 552 4.21 6.16 41.49
CA PRO A 552 5.24 6.58 42.44
C PRO A 552 6.54 5.77 42.31
N HIS A 553 7.70 6.39 42.57
CA HIS A 553 8.96 5.64 42.55
C HIS A 553 8.95 4.50 43.58
N GLY A 554 9.53 3.35 43.22
CA GLY A 554 9.54 2.17 44.07
C GLY A 554 8.24 1.36 44.09
N PHE A 555 7.23 1.71 43.27
CA PHE A 555 5.96 0.97 43.21
C PHE A 555 6.18 -0.50 42.81
N GLN A 556 5.84 -1.42 43.71
CA GLN A 556 6.08 -2.85 43.52
C GLN A 556 4.85 -3.58 42.95
N ARG A 557 5.09 -4.79 42.43
CA ARG A 557 4.06 -5.63 41.80
C ARG A 557 2.85 -5.87 42.71
N HIS A 558 3.07 -6.11 44.01
CA HIS A 558 1.98 -6.41 44.94
C HIS A 558 1.05 -5.19 45.12
N ASN A 559 1.62 -3.98 45.25
CA ASN A 559 0.88 -2.74 45.35
C ASN A 559 0.05 -2.48 44.09
N LEU A 560 0.64 -2.78 42.92
CA LEU A 560 -0.06 -2.66 41.64
C LEU A 560 -1.24 -3.64 41.54
N VAL A 561 -1.11 -4.88 41.98
CA VAL A 561 -2.26 -5.82 42.01
C VAL A 561 -3.39 -5.28 42.88
N ASN A 562 -3.09 -4.70 44.05
CA ASN A 562 -4.11 -4.11 44.92
C ASN A 562 -4.77 -2.89 44.28
N LEU A 563 -3.99 -2.04 43.61
CA LEU A 563 -4.50 -0.85 42.91
C LEU A 563 -5.42 -1.22 41.74
N LEU A 564 -5.04 -2.23 40.94
CA LEU A 564 -5.88 -2.71 39.83
C LEU A 564 -7.23 -3.26 40.32
N LYS A 565 -7.25 -3.90 41.49
CA LYS A 565 -8.50 -4.32 42.17
C LYS A 565 -9.34 -3.13 42.62
N GLN A 566 -8.72 -2.10 43.21
CA GLN A 566 -9.42 -0.88 43.64
C GLN A 566 -10.09 -0.17 42.46
N TRP A 567 -9.42 -0.10 41.31
CA TRP A 567 -10.01 0.44 40.09
C TRP A 567 -11.06 -0.48 39.45
N SER A 568 -11.30 -1.67 40.00
CA SER A 568 -12.21 -2.67 39.43
C SER A 568 -11.88 -3.01 37.97
N TRP A 569 -10.61 -2.90 37.58
CA TRP A 569 -10.18 -3.13 36.21
C TRP A 569 -9.64 -4.55 36.05
N ASN A 570 -10.26 -5.35 35.19
CA ASN A 570 -9.88 -6.74 34.94
C ASN A 570 -8.56 -6.86 34.14
N CYS A 571 -7.45 -6.71 34.85
CA CYS A 571 -6.11 -6.71 34.29
C CYS A 571 -5.07 -7.26 35.27
N ARG A 572 -3.90 -7.66 34.76
CA ARG A 572 -2.77 -8.13 35.58
C ARG A 572 -1.45 -7.45 35.23
N PRO A 573 -0.56 -7.22 36.21
CA PRO A 573 0.77 -6.69 35.93
C PRO A 573 1.58 -7.63 35.05
N LEU A 574 2.29 -7.10 34.07
CA LEU A 574 3.21 -7.86 33.22
C LEU A 574 4.64 -7.66 33.71
N GLN A 575 5.19 -6.48 33.48
CA GLN A 575 6.57 -6.14 33.79
C GLN A 575 6.70 -4.63 34.06
N PRO A 576 7.70 -4.21 34.84
CA PRO A 576 8.06 -2.81 34.94
C PRO A 576 8.49 -2.27 33.58
N ASP A 577 8.24 -0.99 33.34
CA ASP A 577 8.60 -0.27 32.12
C ASP A 577 9.46 0.96 32.46
N ARG A 578 10.07 1.57 31.45
CA ARG A 578 10.90 2.77 31.65
C ARG A 578 10.05 3.93 32.15
N GLY A 579 10.35 4.38 33.36
CA GLY A 579 9.81 5.62 33.95
C GLY A 579 10.61 6.86 33.54
N ASP A 580 10.26 7.99 34.14
CA ASP A 580 10.92 9.28 33.98
C ASP A 580 11.03 10.00 35.35
N ALA A 581 11.38 11.29 35.36
CA ALA A 581 11.50 12.09 36.58
C ALA A 581 10.17 12.25 37.35
N THR A 582 9.02 11.97 36.72
CA THR A 582 7.69 12.10 37.33
C THR A 582 7.20 10.81 37.99
N GLY A 583 7.80 9.66 37.65
CA GLY A 583 7.45 8.39 38.25
C GLY A 583 7.96 7.17 37.48
N CYS A 584 7.73 5.98 38.06
CA CYS A 584 7.95 4.72 37.37
C CYS A 584 6.75 4.37 36.46
N ALA A 585 6.99 3.51 35.48
CA ALA A 585 5.95 3.01 34.58
C ALA A 585 5.78 1.49 34.73
N TRP A 586 4.58 1.00 34.49
CA TRP A 586 4.28 -0.44 34.47
C TRP A 586 3.45 -0.83 33.25
N LEU A 587 3.79 -1.97 32.66
CA LEU A 587 2.93 -2.60 31.65
C LEU A 587 1.94 -3.55 32.33
N VAL A 588 0.66 -3.39 31.99
CA VAL A 588 -0.43 -4.28 32.42
C VAL A 588 -1.09 -4.92 31.21
N GLY A 589 -1.56 -6.15 31.36
CA GLY A 589 -2.36 -6.85 30.37
C GLY A 589 -3.80 -6.90 30.83
N ALA A 590 -4.72 -6.38 30.03
CA ALA A 590 -6.13 -6.26 30.37
C ALA A 590 -7.01 -7.13 29.47
N SER A 591 -8.13 -7.60 30.02
CA SER A 591 -9.19 -8.30 29.28
C SER A 591 -10.30 -7.37 28.79
N CYS A 592 -10.29 -6.10 29.21
CA CYS A 592 -11.23 -5.06 28.82
C CYS A 592 -10.54 -3.69 28.82
N GLU A 593 -11.19 -2.69 28.24
CA GLU A 593 -10.72 -1.30 28.30
C GLU A 593 -10.66 -0.79 29.75
N PRO A 594 -9.75 0.15 30.08
CA PRO A 594 -9.70 0.73 31.41
C PRO A 594 -11.00 1.48 31.71
N PRO A 595 -11.44 1.51 32.99
CA PRO A 595 -12.67 2.20 33.39
C PRO A 595 -12.62 3.71 33.10
N ALA A 596 -11.42 4.29 33.07
CA ALA A 596 -11.15 5.63 32.56
C ALA A 596 -9.73 5.70 31.98
N GLN A 597 -9.48 6.64 31.05
CA GLN A 597 -8.13 6.83 30.51
C GLN A 597 -7.14 7.42 31.53
N ALA A 598 -7.65 8.20 32.48
CA ALA A 598 -6.91 8.70 33.64
C ALA A 598 -7.51 8.08 34.91
N LEU A 599 -6.71 7.33 35.65
CA LEU A 599 -7.11 6.58 36.83
C LEU A 599 -6.61 7.29 38.08
N PRO A 600 -7.46 7.52 39.09
CA PRO A 600 -7.06 8.26 40.29
C PRO A 600 -6.07 7.45 41.14
N LEU A 601 -5.01 8.11 41.62
CA LEU A 601 -4.03 7.55 42.54
C LEU A 601 -3.59 8.59 43.57
N GLY A 602 -4.14 8.49 44.79
CA GLY A 602 -3.86 9.46 45.85
C GLY A 602 -4.37 10.86 45.46
N THR A 603 -3.46 11.83 45.38
CA THR A 603 -3.74 13.22 44.95
C THR A 603 -3.53 13.47 43.45
N GLY A 604 -3.10 12.46 42.70
CA GLY A 604 -2.79 12.56 41.27
C GLY A 604 -3.54 11.55 40.40
N TYR A 605 -3.13 11.47 39.14
CA TYR A 605 -3.70 10.57 38.14
C TYR A 605 -2.62 9.76 37.43
N VAL A 606 -2.97 8.53 37.08
CA VAL A 606 -2.17 7.61 36.27
C VAL A 606 -2.86 7.45 34.92
N LEU A 607 -2.15 7.69 33.82
CA LEU A 607 -2.68 7.47 32.48
C LEU A 607 -2.53 6.00 32.06
N ALA A 608 -3.61 5.43 31.52
CA ALA A 608 -3.65 4.10 30.95
C ALA A 608 -3.55 4.17 29.41
N SER A 609 -2.33 4.22 28.88
CA SER A 609 -2.09 4.33 27.44
C SER A 609 -2.06 2.95 26.78
N LYS A 610 -2.91 2.71 25.78
CA LYS A 610 -2.92 1.43 25.02
C LYS A 610 -1.62 1.31 24.20
N VAL A 611 -0.85 0.26 24.46
CA VAL A 611 0.43 -0.01 23.77
C VAL A 611 0.22 -0.93 22.58
N LYS A 612 -0.55 -2.00 22.76
CA LYS A 612 -0.74 -3.03 21.73
C LYS A 612 -1.94 -3.93 22.00
N ASP A 613 -2.72 -4.23 20.96
CA ASP A 613 -3.72 -5.30 21.00
C ASP A 613 -3.05 -6.69 20.89
N VAL A 614 -3.48 -7.60 21.75
CA VAL A 614 -2.95 -8.96 21.83
C VAL A 614 -4.04 -9.92 21.36
N GLY A 615 -3.82 -10.53 20.19
CA GLY A 615 -4.71 -11.56 19.67
C GLY A 615 -5.99 -11.02 19.06
N ASN A 616 -5.96 -9.82 18.46
CA ASN A 616 -7.10 -9.33 17.69
C ASN A 616 -7.51 -10.42 16.70
N PRO A 617 -8.72 -11.02 16.82
CA PRO A 617 -9.15 -12.02 15.87
C PRO A 617 -9.10 -11.32 14.52
N ARG A 618 -8.39 -11.94 13.58
CA ARG A 618 -8.55 -11.53 12.19
C ARG A 618 -10.06 -11.59 11.95
N PRO A 619 -10.74 -10.48 11.56
CA PRO A 619 -12.16 -10.58 11.24
C PRO A 619 -12.29 -11.76 10.27
N PRO A 620 -13.24 -12.68 10.49
CA PRO A 620 -13.41 -13.80 9.59
C PRO A 620 -13.58 -13.19 8.21
N SER A 621 -12.55 -13.28 7.37
CA SER A 621 -12.71 -12.85 5.99
C SER A 621 -13.81 -13.77 5.48
N ALA A 622 -14.89 -13.21 4.94
CA ALA A 622 -15.89 -13.99 4.24
C ALA A 622 -15.14 -14.90 3.25
N ALA A 623 -14.95 -16.16 3.65
CA ALA A 623 -13.98 -17.01 3.01
C ALA A 623 -14.72 -17.65 1.85
N ILE A 624 -14.67 -16.98 0.70
CA ILE A 624 -15.18 -17.55 -0.54
C ILE A 624 -14.49 -18.90 -0.73
N CYS A 625 -15.24 -19.99 -0.62
CA CYS A 625 -14.74 -21.33 -0.86
C CYS A 625 -14.89 -21.62 -2.36
N ALA A 626 -13.83 -21.38 -3.12
CA ALA A 626 -13.78 -21.58 -4.56
C ALA A 626 -12.39 -22.00 -5.01
N SER A 627 -12.29 -22.61 -6.21
CA SER A 627 -11.01 -23.03 -6.79
C SER A 627 -10.04 -21.85 -6.94
N THR A 628 -8.73 -22.09 -6.97
CA THR A 628 -7.75 -21.00 -7.16
C THR A 628 -7.97 -20.25 -8.49
N ARG A 629 -8.49 -20.93 -9.51
CA ARG A 629 -8.88 -20.34 -10.79
C ARG A 629 -10.12 -19.45 -10.63
N THR A 630 -11.14 -19.92 -9.93
CA THR A 630 -12.39 -19.18 -9.67
C THR A 630 -12.15 -17.99 -8.75
N LYS A 631 -11.34 -18.15 -7.71
CA LYS A 631 -10.89 -17.04 -6.85
C LYS A 631 -10.11 -16.00 -7.64
N LYS A 632 -9.28 -16.42 -8.61
CA LYS A 632 -8.57 -15.51 -9.50
C LYS A 632 -9.51 -14.82 -10.48
N ALA A 633 -10.46 -15.54 -11.07
CA ALA A 633 -11.46 -14.98 -11.97
C ALA A 633 -12.37 -13.97 -11.27
N LEU A 634 -12.79 -14.27 -10.04
CA LEU A 634 -13.49 -13.35 -9.13
C LEU A 634 -12.59 -12.21 -8.59
N LEU A 635 -11.29 -12.23 -8.91
CA LEU A 635 -10.29 -11.22 -8.57
C LEU A 635 -9.75 -10.51 -9.84
N ILE A 636 -10.31 -10.74 -11.04
CA ILE A 636 -9.88 -10.16 -12.34
C ILE A 636 -10.57 -8.84 -12.82
N ASP A 637 -11.86 -8.56 -12.64
CA ASP A 637 -12.54 -7.29 -13.04
C ASP A 637 -12.42 -6.12 -12.04
N ASP A 638 -11.26 -5.91 -11.44
CA ASP A 638 -10.90 -4.60 -10.85
C ASP A 638 -9.39 -4.47 -10.96
N ASP A 639 -8.93 -4.29 -12.21
CA ASP A 639 -7.67 -3.60 -12.44
C ASP A 639 -7.99 -2.10 -12.43
N PRO A 640 -7.46 -1.29 -11.48
CA PRO A 640 -7.60 0.16 -11.49
C PRO A 640 -6.85 0.84 -12.65
N ASP A 641 -6.23 0.07 -13.56
CA ASP A 641 -5.31 0.53 -14.61
C ASP A 641 -5.95 0.58 -16.02
N GLU A 642 -7.26 0.34 -16.19
CA GLU A 642 -8.01 0.69 -17.43
C GLU A 642 -8.56 2.14 -17.42
N GLN A 643 -7.75 3.10 -16.98
CA GLN A 643 -7.98 4.52 -17.27
C GLN A 643 -7.17 4.91 -18.51
N GLY A 644 -7.74 4.67 -19.69
CA GLY A 644 -7.12 5.06 -20.96
C GLY A 644 -8.00 4.94 -22.20
N LEU A 645 -9.07 4.15 -22.15
CA LEU A 645 -10.14 4.25 -23.14
C LEU A 645 -11.14 5.28 -22.61
N ALA A 646 -11.22 6.41 -23.33
CA ALA A 646 -12.26 7.40 -23.09
C ALA A 646 -13.62 6.70 -23.10
N ASP A 647 -14.35 6.86 -22.01
CA ASP A 647 -15.75 6.47 -21.91
C ASP A 647 -16.52 6.98 -23.15
N PRO A 648 -17.19 6.11 -23.93
CA PRO A 648 -17.96 6.49 -25.12
C PRO A 648 -19.03 7.57 -24.86
N TRP A 649 -19.36 7.84 -23.59
CA TRP A 649 -20.39 8.76 -23.15
C TRP A 649 -19.84 10.06 -22.53
N MET A 650 -18.51 10.23 -22.49
CA MET A 650 -17.85 11.48 -22.09
C MET A 650 -17.98 12.55 -23.19
N GLY A 651 -19.18 13.12 -23.28
CA GLY A 651 -19.55 14.19 -24.20
C GLY A 651 -20.96 14.76 -23.97
N GLY A 652 -21.61 14.42 -22.86
CA GLY A 652 -22.91 15.00 -22.49
C GLY A 652 -24.12 14.44 -23.25
N ARG A 653 -24.03 13.22 -23.78
CA ARG A 653 -25.18 12.52 -24.39
C ARG A 653 -25.54 11.24 -23.65
N ASP A 654 -25.55 11.31 -22.32
CA ASP A 654 -26.10 10.25 -21.48
C ASP A 654 -27.60 10.53 -21.18
N PRO A 655 -28.55 9.74 -21.73
CA PRO A 655 -29.97 9.89 -21.47
C PRO A 655 -30.41 9.53 -20.04
N TRP A 656 -29.50 9.07 -19.15
CA TRP A 656 -29.78 8.65 -17.78
C TRP A 656 -29.16 9.55 -16.70
N SER A 657 -28.46 10.61 -17.10
CA SER A 657 -27.81 11.58 -16.22
C SER A 657 -28.76 12.29 -15.23
N GLN A 658 -30.07 12.24 -15.44
CA GLN A 658 -31.08 12.82 -14.54
C GLN A 658 -31.46 11.93 -13.36
N SER A 659 -31.07 10.65 -13.33
CA SER A 659 -31.45 9.71 -12.26
C SER A 659 -30.39 9.55 -11.16
N ARG A 660 -29.19 10.11 -11.32
CA ARG A 660 -28.11 9.97 -10.34
C ARG A 660 -28.19 11.05 -9.26
N ALA A 661 -29.11 10.88 -8.30
CA ALA A 661 -29.00 11.55 -7.01
C ALA A 661 -27.72 11.07 -6.31
N GLN A 662 -26.94 12.05 -5.85
CA GLN A 662 -25.56 11.96 -5.38
C GLN A 662 -25.37 10.96 -4.22
N SER A 663 -24.30 10.17 -4.29
CA SER A 663 -23.63 9.58 -3.12
C SER A 663 -22.12 9.66 -3.35
N THR A 664 -21.55 10.80 -2.95
CA THR A 664 -20.10 11.02 -2.90
C THR A 664 -19.66 11.02 -1.44
N ALA A 665 -18.94 9.99 -1.02
CA ALA A 665 -18.06 10.04 0.15
C ALA A 665 -16.68 10.59 -0.29
N PRO A 666 -16.07 11.53 0.44
CA PRO A 666 -14.78 12.11 0.07
C PRO A 666 -13.57 11.30 0.61
N PRO A 667 -12.40 11.38 -0.04
CA PRO A 667 -11.16 10.77 0.42
C PRO A 667 -10.53 11.55 1.59
N SER A 668 -9.86 10.81 2.46
CA SER A 668 -9.23 11.30 3.68
C SER A 668 -7.96 12.13 3.44
N SER A 669 -8.00 13.42 3.78
CA SER A 669 -6.81 14.18 4.17
C SER A 669 -7.18 15.31 5.12
N ALA A 670 -6.50 15.34 6.27
CA ALA A 670 -6.38 16.42 7.26
C ALA A 670 -7.68 16.99 7.89
N SER A 671 -7.70 16.90 9.22
CA SER A 671 -8.65 17.44 10.18
C SER A 671 -9.36 18.76 9.78
N SER A 672 -10.68 18.69 9.65
CA SER A 672 -11.59 19.81 9.87
C SER A 672 -12.75 19.34 10.75
N SER A 673 -13.22 20.21 11.65
CA SER A 673 -14.19 19.86 12.70
C SER A 673 -15.58 19.53 12.11
N PRO A 674 -16.33 18.60 12.73
CA PRO A 674 -17.63 18.11 12.24
C PRO A 674 -18.75 19.18 12.18
N GLU A 675 -18.51 20.37 12.73
CA GLU A 675 -19.50 21.45 12.86
C GLU A 675 -19.68 22.27 11.56
N ALA A 676 -18.64 22.38 10.73
CA ALA A 676 -18.70 23.11 9.46
C ALA A 676 -19.50 22.33 8.38
N VAL A 677 -19.40 20.99 8.41
CA VAL A 677 -20.12 20.10 7.48
C VAL A 677 -21.62 20.12 7.75
N LEU A 678 -22.02 20.17 9.03
CA LEU A 678 -23.43 20.28 9.42
C LEU A 678 -24.05 21.62 9.00
N LYS A 679 -23.31 22.74 9.15
CA LYS A 679 -23.80 24.08 8.77
C LYS A 679 -24.01 24.21 7.26
N LEU A 680 -23.17 23.58 6.44
CA LEU A 680 -23.33 23.57 4.98
C LEU A 680 -24.52 22.70 4.54
N ALA A 681 -24.75 21.56 5.19
CA ALA A 681 -25.94 20.73 4.93
C ALA A 681 -27.24 21.45 5.33
N GLN A 682 -27.22 22.21 6.44
CA GLN A 682 -28.35 23.04 6.86
C GLN A 682 -28.67 24.14 5.83
N LEU A 683 -27.64 24.83 5.33
CA LEU A 683 -27.78 25.86 4.29
C LEU A 683 -28.36 25.31 2.98
N GLU A 684 -27.94 24.11 2.56
CA GLU A 684 -28.48 23.47 1.35
C GLU A 684 -29.97 23.11 1.50
N THR A 685 -30.37 22.71 2.71
CA THR A 685 -31.75 22.35 3.02
C THR A 685 -32.67 23.58 3.02
N ASP A 686 -32.22 24.69 3.61
CA ASP A 686 -32.95 25.96 3.63
C ASP A 686 -33.11 26.56 2.22
N LEU A 687 -32.10 26.39 1.36
CA LEU A 687 -32.14 26.88 -0.02
C LEU A 687 -33.17 26.11 -0.88
N LYS A 688 -33.22 24.78 -0.71
CA LYS A 688 -34.22 23.92 -1.36
C LYS A 688 -35.65 24.22 -0.89
N ALA A 689 -35.82 24.48 0.41
CA ALA A 689 -37.11 24.84 0.97
C ALA A 689 -37.62 26.19 0.41
N ASN A 690 -36.76 27.21 0.39
CA ASN A 690 -37.11 28.54 -0.14
C ASN A 690 -37.46 28.53 -1.63
N LEU A 691 -36.74 27.73 -2.44
CA LEU A 691 -37.06 27.55 -3.85
C LEU A 691 -38.43 26.91 -4.06
N LYS A 692 -38.78 25.92 -3.24
CA LYS A 692 -40.08 25.23 -3.33
C LYS A 692 -41.24 26.16 -2.99
N THR A 693 -41.08 27.01 -1.98
CA THR A 693 -42.08 28.00 -1.58
C THR A 693 -42.29 29.07 -2.66
N MET A 694 -41.21 29.53 -3.29
CA MET A 694 -41.28 30.53 -4.36
C MET A 694 -42.00 29.97 -5.60
N LEU A 695 -41.75 28.71 -5.94
CA LEU A 695 -42.37 28.01 -7.06
C LEU A 695 -43.87 27.76 -6.82
N GLN A 696 -44.23 27.40 -5.58
CA GLN A 696 -45.62 27.22 -5.17
C GLN A 696 -46.40 28.55 -5.24
N GLN A 697 -45.81 29.66 -4.79
CA GLN A 697 -46.44 30.99 -4.88
C GLN A 697 -46.67 31.43 -6.32
N THR A 698 -45.72 31.20 -7.24
CA THR A 698 -45.91 31.50 -8.67
C THR A 698 -46.98 30.65 -9.36
N LEU A 699 -47.26 29.44 -8.85
CA LEU A 699 -48.32 28.60 -9.39
C LEU A 699 -49.70 29.05 -8.89
N ASP A 700 -49.79 29.40 -7.60
CA ASP A 700 -51.04 29.88 -6.99
C ASP A 700 -51.46 31.26 -7.54
N GLU A 701 -50.52 32.16 -7.85
CA GLU A 701 -50.80 33.47 -8.48
C GLU A 701 -51.25 33.35 -9.95
N ARG A 702 -50.81 32.29 -10.64
CA ARG A 702 -51.17 32.01 -12.04
C ARG A 702 -52.58 31.45 -12.18
N ASP A 703 -53.05 30.69 -11.20
CA ASP A 703 -54.41 30.12 -11.19
C ASP A 703 -55.46 31.15 -10.73
N ALA A 704 -55.06 32.20 -9.99
CA ALA A 704 -55.96 33.26 -9.54
C ALA A 704 -56.27 34.35 -10.59
N SER A 705 -55.50 34.43 -11.69
CA SER A 705 -55.60 35.50 -12.70
C SER A 705 -56.16 35.01 -14.05
N GLY A 706 -57.33 34.38 -14.03
CA GLY A 706 -58.09 34.12 -15.26
C GLY A 706 -58.62 35.43 -15.88
N PRO A 707 -58.62 35.58 -17.23
CA PRO A 707 -59.05 36.82 -17.87
C PRO A 707 -60.59 36.98 -17.83
N PRO A 708 -61.12 38.22 -17.78
CA PRO A 708 -62.55 38.46 -17.81
C PRO A 708 -63.16 38.05 -19.17
N PRO A 709 -64.42 37.60 -19.21
CA PRO A 709 -65.04 37.10 -20.43
C PRO A 709 -65.37 38.25 -21.40
N GLY A 710 -64.99 38.09 -22.68
CA GLY A 710 -65.48 38.94 -23.77
C GLY A 710 -64.47 39.55 -24.76
N LEU A 711 -63.19 39.16 -24.75
CA LEU A 711 -62.17 39.73 -25.66
C LEU A 711 -61.73 38.78 -26.78
N SER A 712 -61.35 39.37 -27.92
CA SER A 712 -60.90 38.66 -29.13
C SER A 712 -59.59 37.90 -28.90
N GLU A 713 -59.31 36.91 -29.74
CA GLU A 713 -58.15 36.01 -29.59
C GLU A 713 -56.79 36.75 -29.68
N GLN A 714 -56.75 37.88 -30.39
CA GLN A 714 -55.58 38.76 -30.44
C GLN A 714 -55.36 39.54 -29.14
N ASP A 715 -56.44 40.04 -28.53
CA ASP A 715 -56.36 40.79 -27.27
C ASP A 715 -55.93 39.90 -26.10
N LYS A 716 -56.34 38.62 -26.11
CA LYS A 716 -55.88 37.61 -25.13
C LYS A 716 -54.36 37.38 -25.22
N ARG A 717 -53.80 37.34 -26.44
CA ARG A 717 -52.34 37.20 -26.64
C ARG A 717 -51.60 38.45 -26.22
N LEU A 718 -52.14 39.64 -26.53
CA LEU A 718 -51.55 40.93 -26.16
C LEU A 718 -51.51 41.12 -24.65
N HIS A 719 -52.61 40.79 -23.95
CA HIS A 719 -52.66 40.81 -22.49
C HIS A 719 -51.66 39.80 -21.90
N THR A 720 -51.59 38.58 -22.41
CA THR A 720 -50.64 37.56 -21.91
C THR A 720 -49.19 38.02 -22.09
N LEU A 721 -48.88 38.70 -23.21
CA LEU A 721 -47.57 39.30 -23.47
C LEU A 721 -47.26 40.48 -22.55
N GLU A 722 -48.21 41.38 -22.31
CA GLU A 722 -48.04 42.49 -21.37
C GLU A 722 -47.82 41.99 -19.94
N THR A 723 -48.59 40.99 -19.50
CA THR A 723 -48.40 40.38 -18.17
C THR A 723 -47.03 39.71 -18.09
N SER A 724 -46.61 38.97 -19.12
CA SER A 724 -45.29 38.32 -19.17
C SER A 724 -44.12 39.32 -19.16
N VAL A 725 -44.27 40.47 -19.82
CA VAL A 725 -43.23 41.52 -19.86
C VAL A 725 -43.16 42.28 -18.53
N GLN A 726 -44.29 42.50 -17.86
CA GLN A 726 -44.31 43.07 -16.51
C GLN A 726 -43.72 42.09 -15.47
N GLU A 727 -44.02 40.81 -15.59
CA GLU A 727 -43.44 39.72 -14.78
C GLU A 727 -41.91 39.69 -14.92
N LEU A 728 -41.39 39.76 -16.15
CA LEU A 728 -39.94 39.78 -16.43
C LEU A 728 -39.25 41.02 -15.86
N ARG A 729 -39.90 42.19 -15.89
CA ARG A 729 -39.35 43.41 -15.28
C ARG A 729 -39.32 43.34 -13.75
N HIS A 730 -40.34 42.73 -13.15
CA HIS A 730 -40.41 42.54 -11.69
C HIS A 730 -39.42 41.47 -11.21
N GLN A 731 -39.19 40.42 -12.01
CA GLN A 731 -38.15 39.43 -11.77
C GLN A 731 -36.74 40.03 -11.92
N GLY A 732 -36.51 40.89 -12.91
CA GLY A 732 -35.22 41.57 -13.10
C GLY A 732 -34.81 42.43 -11.90
N THR A 733 -35.75 43.18 -11.32
CA THR A 733 -35.51 44.01 -10.13
C THR A 733 -35.26 43.17 -8.86
N LYS A 734 -35.93 42.02 -8.72
CA LYS A 734 -35.66 41.07 -7.62
C LYS A 734 -34.29 40.40 -7.77
N PHE A 735 -33.88 40.04 -8.98
CA PHE A 735 -32.56 39.46 -9.24
C PHE A 735 -31.42 40.45 -8.94
N GLU A 736 -31.60 41.72 -9.28
CA GLU A 736 -30.60 42.76 -9.00
C GLU A 736 -30.43 42.99 -7.49
N GLY A 737 -31.53 43.04 -6.73
CA GLY A 737 -31.50 43.12 -5.26
C GLY A 737 -30.88 41.88 -4.61
N TRP A 738 -31.15 40.69 -5.14
CA TRP A 738 -30.54 39.45 -4.67
C TRP A 738 -29.03 39.43 -4.89
N PHE A 739 -28.56 39.85 -6.07
CA PHE A 739 -27.12 39.96 -6.39
C PHE A 739 -26.39 40.97 -5.49
N GLN A 740 -27.01 42.11 -5.19
CA GLN A 740 -26.44 43.08 -4.25
C GLN A 740 -26.33 42.50 -2.83
N SER A 741 -27.36 41.77 -2.36
CA SER A 741 -27.34 41.13 -1.04
C SER A 741 -26.36 39.95 -0.92
N PHE A 742 -26.11 39.25 -2.02
CA PHE A 742 -25.11 38.20 -2.09
C PHE A 742 -23.70 38.79 -2.12
N GLY A 743 -23.50 39.87 -2.88
CA GLY A 743 -22.24 40.62 -2.93
C GLY A 743 -21.82 41.15 -1.56
N THR A 744 -22.76 41.70 -0.77
CA THR A 744 -22.46 42.17 0.59
C THR A 744 -22.14 41.03 1.55
N LYS A 745 -22.82 39.88 1.46
CA LYS A 745 -22.50 38.70 2.29
C LYS A 745 -21.13 38.08 1.97
N VAL A 746 -20.74 38.08 0.69
CA VAL A 746 -19.43 37.59 0.27
C VAL A 746 -18.33 38.55 0.71
N ALA A 747 -18.57 39.86 0.68
CA ALA A 747 -17.65 40.86 1.21
C ALA A 747 -17.44 40.72 2.73
N ASP A 748 -18.52 40.50 3.50
CA ASP A 748 -18.43 40.27 4.95
C ASP A 748 -17.69 38.97 5.28
N GLN A 749 -17.88 37.90 4.49
CA GLN A 749 -17.12 36.65 4.65
C GLN A 749 -15.64 36.81 4.30
N ALA A 750 -15.31 37.61 3.29
CA ALA A 750 -13.92 37.91 2.94
C ALA A 750 -13.22 38.66 4.08
N GLN A 751 -13.90 39.63 4.71
CA GLN A 751 -13.39 40.35 5.87
C GLN A 751 -13.19 39.43 7.10
N GLN A 752 -14.08 38.47 7.33
CA GLN A 752 -13.91 37.48 8.39
C GLN A 752 -12.73 36.54 8.16
N LEU A 753 -12.47 36.14 6.91
CA LEU A 753 -11.31 35.32 6.55
C LEU A 753 -10.00 36.08 6.71
N GLU A 754 -10.00 37.38 6.39
CA GLU A 754 -8.83 38.25 6.55
C GLU A 754 -8.48 38.46 8.03
N HIS A 755 -9.50 38.59 8.88
CA HIS A 755 -9.31 38.60 10.34
C HIS A 755 -8.80 37.25 10.88
N LEU A 756 -9.29 36.11 10.36
CA LEU A 756 -8.80 34.80 10.79
C LEU A 756 -7.33 34.58 10.37
N ALA A 757 -6.96 35.03 9.17
CA ALA A 757 -5.60 34.97 8.67
C ALA A 757 -4.62 35.82 9.50
N SER A 758 -5.05 37.00 9.98
CA SER A 758 -4.22 37.82 10.87
C SER A 758 -4.00 37.14 12.22
N THR A 759 -5.03 36.53 12.81
CA THR A 759 -4.91 35.79 14.08
C THR A 759 -4.01 34.55 13.97
N VAL A 760 -4.07 33.81 12.86
CA VAL A 760 -3.16 32.67 12.62
C VAL A 760 -1.71 33.14 12.46
N LYS A 761 -1.49 34.28 11.78
CA LYS A 761 -0.15 34.87 11.63
C LYS A 761 0.43 35.31 12.98
N GLU A 762 -0.41 35.83 13.88
CA GLU A 762 -0.03 36.24 15.23
C GLU A 762 0.30 35.02 16.11
N GLN A 763 -0.49 33.95 16.04
CA GLN A 763 -0.19 32.68 16.72
C GLN A 763 1.10 32.02 16.23
N GLN A 764 1.42 32.14 14.94
CA GLN A 764 2.67 31.63 14.39
C GLN A 764 3.90 32.46 14.83
N ALA A 765 3.72 33.76 15.07
CA ALA A 765 4.73 34.62 15.68
C ALA A 765 4.96 34.29 17.17
N GLU A 766 3.91 33.96 17.93
CA GLU A 766 4.06 33.50 19.31
C GLU A 766 4.74 32.13 19.40
N LEU A 767 4.38 31.18 18.54
CA LEU A 767 4.99 29.85 18.49
C LEU A 767 6.49 29.90 18.16
N SER A 768 6.90 30.83 17.28
CA SER A 768 8.32 31.05 16.97
C SER A 768 9.06 31.71 18.14
N ARG A 769 8.44 32.64 18.87
CA ARG A 769 8.99 33.18 20.13
C ARG A 769 9.18 32.10 21.19
N VAL A 770 8.15 31.29 21.47
CA VAL A 770 8.23 30.19 22.45
C VAL A 770 9.31 29.19 22.07
N LYS A 771 9.45 28.86 20.78
CA LYS A 771 10.53 27.98 20.31
C LYS A 771 11.91 28.58 20.59
N THR A 772 12.07 29.89 20.42
CA THR A 772 13.34 30.58 20.65
C THR A 772 13.66 30.64 22.15
N ASP A 773 12.67 30.92 23.00
CA ASP A 773 12.82 30.95 24.46
C ASP A 773 13.16 29.57 25.04
N VAL A 774 12.52 28.51 24.53
CA VAL A 774 12.85 27.12 24.92
C VAL A 774 14.28 26.77 24.50
N GLN A 775 14.70 27.15 23.29
CA GLN A 775 16.05 26.87 22.80
C GLN A 775 17.12 27.61 23.62
N GLN A 776 16.85 28.85 24.01
CA GLN A 776 17.74 29.66 24.83
C GLN A 776 17.81 29.16 26.28
N THR A 777 16.68 28.69 26.84
CA THR A 777 16.62 28.07 28.17
C THR A 777 17.36 26.73 28.22
N VAL A 778 17.26 25.92 27.17
CA VAL A 778 18.02 24.67 27.07
C VAL A 778 19.52 24.95 26.96
N GLN A 779 19.93 25.95 26.17
CA GLN A 779 21.35 26.33 26.08
C GLN A 779 21.92 26.85 27.40
N SER A 780 21.17 27.66 28.16
CA SER A 780 21.64 28.15 29.46
C SER A 780 21.72 27.03 30.50
N ALA A 781 20.76 26.09 30.51
CA ALA A 781 20.77 24.92 31.39
C ALA A 781 21.95 23.98 31.08
N VAL A 782 22.26 23.76 29.81
CA VAL A 782 23.43 22.96 29.39
C VAL A 782 24.74 23.65 29.79
N GLY A 783 24.85 24.97 29.61
CA GLY A 783 26.02 25.73 30.05
C GLY A 783 26.24 25.71 31.57
N SER A 784 25.16 25.80 32.34
CA SER A 784 25.18 25.67 33.81
C SER A 784 25.61 24.27 34.26
N LEU A 785 25.08 23.22 33.64
CA LEU A 785 25.48 21.84 33.97
C LEU A 785 26.94 21.58 33.63
N GLN A 786 27.44 22.15 32.53
CA GLN A 786 28.83 21.99 32.12
C GLN A 786 29.79 22.73 33.07
N SER A 787 29.44 23.92 33.55
CA SER A 787 30.25 24.64 34.54
C SER A 787 30.22 23.96 35.91
N GLU A 788 29.08 23.43 36.33
CA GLU A 788 28.94 22.72 37.60
C GLU A 788 29.71 21.39 37.61
N LEU A 789 29.67 20.65 36.50
CA LEU A 789 30.46 19.42 36.33
C LEU A 789 31.97 19.73 36.35
N THR A 790 32.39 20.83 35.70
CA THR A 790 33.81 21.23 35.66
C THR A 790 34.30 21.63 37.06
N ASN A 791 33.48 22.37 37.82
CA ASN A 791 33.80 22.76 39.19
C ASN A 791 33.83 21.56 40.15
N GLN A 792 32.91 20.60 40.01
CA GLN A 792 32.95 19.35 40.79
C GLN A 792 34.20 18.54 40.49
N MET A 793 34.59 18.41 39.22
CA MET A 793 35.82 17.71 38.84
C MET A 793 37.07 18.39 39.42
N ALA A 794 37.13 19.72 39.40
CA ALA A 794 38.22 20.49 39.98
C ALA A 794 38.30 20.31 41.51
N ALA A 795 37.16 20.36 42.21
CA ALA A 795 37.10 20.15 43.66
C ALA A 795 37.51 18.72 44.04
N GLN A 796 37.12 17.72 43.25
CA GLN A 796 37.46 16.33 43.49
C GLN A 796 38.96 16.06 43.27
N LEU A 797 39.57 16.69 42.26
CA LEU A 797 41.01 16.62 42.03
C LEU A 797 41.82 17.32 43.13
N ALA A 798 41.34 18.48 43.61
CA ALA A 798 41.97 19.19 44.74
C ALA A 798 41.96 18.34 46.02
N GLY A 799 40.82 17.71 46.35
CA GLY A 799 40.72 16.82 47.51
C GLY A 799 41.61 15.57 47.41
N GLN A 800 41.78 15.02 46.20
CA GLN A 800 42.72 13.91 45.98
C GLN A 800 44.19 14.34 46.14
N MET A 801 44.56 15.55 45.70
CA MET A 801 45.91 16.09 45.93
C MET A 801 46.19 16.34 47.41
N GLU A 802 45.19 16.79 48.17
CA GLU A 802 45.31 17.00 49.62
C GLU A 802 45.53 15.68 50.37
N GLN A 803 44.75 14.64 50.05
CA GLN A 803 44.93 13.29 50.60
C GLN A 803 46.30 12.70 50.26
N ILE A 804 46.79 12.92 49.04
CA ILE A 804 48.13 12.49 48.63
C ILE A 804 49.19 13.23 49.46
N THR A 805 49.02 14.54 49.68
CA THR A 805 49.96 15.35 50.46
C THR A 805 49.99 14.93 51.94
N GLU A 806 48.85 14.60 52.55
CA GLU A 806 48.76 14.03 53.91
C GLU A 806 49.42 12.64 54.02
N LEU A 807 49.25 11.79 53.00
CA LEU A 807 49.90 10.48 52.94
C LEU A 807 51.43 10.59 52.83
N PHE A 808 51.95 11.64 52.18
CA PHE A 808 53.38 11.91 52.13
C PHE A 808 53.91 12.58 53.42
N ALA A 809 53.12 13.44 54.07
CA ALA A 809 53.49 14.04 55.35
C ALA A 809 53.55 13.01 56.49
N SER A 810 52.59 12.08 56.54
CA SER A 810 52.55 10.99 57.54
C SER A 810 53.70 9.98 57.38
N LYS A 811 54.22 9.79 56.16
CA LYS A 811 55.40 8.95 55.91
C LYS A 811 56.73 9.58 56.36
N LYS A 812 56.80 10.92 56.45
CA LYS A 812 58.03 11.64 56.87
C LYS A 812 58.23 11.69 58.39
N ALA A 813 57.20 11.36 59.18
CA ALA A 813 57.26 11.32 60.65
C ALA A 813 57.67 9.95 61.23
N ARG A 814 58.00 8.98 60.37
CA ARG A 814 58.60 7.68 60.76
C ARG A 814 59.95 7.50 60.07
N HIS A 815 60.90 8.35 60.43
CA HIS A 815 62.33 8.07 60.37
C HIS A 815 63.07 8.91 61.40
#